data_AF-A0A4V6DFI6-F1
#
_entry.id   AF-A0A4V6DFI6-F1
#
_cell.length_a   1.000
_cell.length_b   1.000
_cell.length_c   1.000
_cell.angle_alpha   90.00
_cell.angle_beta   90.00
_cell.angle_gamma   90.00
#
_symmetry.space_group_name_H-M   'P 1'
#
loop_
_entity.id
_entity.type
_entity.pdbx_description
1 polymer ?
#
loop_
_entity_poly.entity_id
_entity_poly.type
_entity_poly.pdbx_seq_one_letter_code
_entity_poly.pdbx_strand_id
1 'polypeptide(L)'
;VLLTLLVLVVRRRVLHPLRSFPGPWLNSVSEIPAAYALATGAQHSYYRDLHAKYGSVVRVAPGELSCIDADAWEEIYGIRKGGANMDKSPIFIGAVSPMDGQTGISLAPDEVHSRQRRALAYPFSNGALLQQQEILQRHVDKLMAALRKMAADRRPVDVSHSYTYTTFDVMGDLCFAEPFGCLDQGSATEWSTSVSNVFMSAAWDQAIRRVAGVGTPLTRLLVRLLIPAKAAGWRKTHFSNSREKTLRRLADPDRDHRDLVYHILRKNESKRSLSETEIILNMVLLISAGTETTATLLTGWTYYVCSHPEVYGTLAAEVRGRFASSADIRWETVKELPYLNATIHEALRLFPPAAGNLQRVVPAGGATLDGRFVPAGTTVAVAPWAASHSALNYAEPDAFRPERWLGDPRFAGDKLHASQPFSLGPRGCIGKNLSYFEMRLIMSHLLWNFDLELDGGVSGESARLWDMDGEGKKMKVYQTLFKPSLFVNLKEDTSGLSTEGLRQLQARLLSDHNNSPEVLVTTLDVRNAEDVEAWVRQTVRRFGRLDGAANLAGVFPKSLGLAGVSEQDPDEWDRVLGVNLTGLMHCMRAQLRVLSDNNSVVTASSIAGSTGRRNNASYTASKHGVLGLTRTAAKEVGARGIRVNAVCPGRIVTPMLHSAEDGLGTRVRPGDPTYPDIALRRDGQPREVARLVAFLLSDESSYISGADISIDGGWRC
;
A
#
# COMPACT_ATOMS: atom_id res chain seq x y z
N VAL A 1 2.49 -15.98 -55.77
CA VAL A 1 2.80 -15.58 -54.37
C VAL A 1 3.87 -14.49 -54.30
N LEU A 2 5.09 -14.71 -54.81
CA LEU A 2 6.17 -13.70 -54.76
C LEU A 2 5.82 -12.36 -55.42
N LEU A 3 5.21 -12.38 -56.62
CA LEU A 3 4.75 -11.15 -57.29
C LEU A 3 3.69 -10.41 -56.45
N THR A 4 2.75 -11.13 -55.86
CA THR A 4 1.70 -10.56 -54.99
C THR A 4 2.30 -9.91 -53.74
N LEU A 5 3.30 -10.56 -53.12
CA LEU A 5 4.03 -9.99 -51.99
C LEU A 5 4.83 -8.74 -52.40
N LEU A 6 5.48 -8.77 -53.57
CA LEU A 6 6.22 -7.63 -54.10
C LEU A 6 5.29 -6.42 -54.36
N VAL A 7 4.15 -6.63 -55.01
CA VAL A 7 3.13 -5.61 -55.24
C VAL A 7 2.62 -5.04 -53.91
N LEU A 8 2.40 -5.90 -52.90
CA LEU A 8 1.96 -5.48 -51.57
C LEU A 8 3.02 -4.61 -50.87
N VAL A 9 4.30 -4.99 -50.96
CA VAL A 9 5.42 -4.21 -50.40
C VAL A 9 5.50 -2.83 -51.06
N VAL A 10 5.47 -2.77 -52.40
CA VAL A 10 5.50 -1.50 -53.14
C VAL A 10 4.30 -0.62 -52.76
N ARG A 11 3.09 -1.19 -52.72
CA ARG A 11 1.88 -0.47 -52.32
C ARG A 11 1.98 0.08 -50.90
N ARG A 12 2.45 -0.72 -49.93
CA ARG A 12 2.55 -0.33 -48.51
C ARG A 12 3.66 0.68 -48.23
N ARG A 13 4.73 0.67 -49.04
CA ARG A 13 5.86 1.59 -48.84
C ARG A 13 5.72 2.89 -49.62
N VAL A 14 5.40 2.80 -50.91
CA VAL A 14 5.47 3.94 -51.83
C VAL A 14 4.13 4.63 -52.01
N LEU A 15 3.04 3.86 -52.07
CA LEU A 15 1.70 4.37 -52.36
C LEU A 15 0.82 4.53 -51.11
N HIS A 16 1.31 4.11 -49.94
CA HIS A 16 0.52 4.15 -48.72
C HIS A 16 0.35 5.59 -48.21
N PRO A 17 -0.84 5.98 -47.73
CA PRO A 17 -1.08 7.33 -47.20
C PRO A 17 -0.10 7.73 -46.08
N LEU A 18 0.34 6.74 -45.28
CA LEU A 18 1.30 6.94 -44.19
C LEU A 18 2.79 6.92 -44.62
N ARG A 19 3.11 7.01 -45.92
CA ARG A 19 4.50 6.93 -46.42
C ARG A 19 5.42 8.03 -45.88
N SER A 20 4.86 9.19 -45.54
CA SER A 20 5.62 10.34 -45.02
C SER A 20 5.93 10.22 -43.54
N PHE A 21 5.29 9.32 -42.79
CA PHE A 21 5.57 9.12 -41.37
C PHE A 21 6.85 8.29 -41.19
N PRO A 22 7.76 8.69 -40.29
CA PRO A 22 9.02 7.99 -40.06
C PRO A 22 8.76 6.65 -39.36
N GLY A 23 9.68 5.71 -39.52
CA GLY A 23 9.60 4.40 -38.87
C GLY A 23 10.47 3.36 -39.58
N PRO A 24 10.66 2.17 -38.97
CA PRO A 24 11.45 1.11 -39.59
C PRO A 24 10.85 0.63 -40.90
N TRP A 25 11.72 0.21 -41.82
CA TRP A 25 11.29 -0.31 -43.12
C TRP A 25 10.35 -1.52 -42.98
N LEU A 26 10.72 -2.51 -42.15
CA LEU A 26 9.93 -3.73 -41.91
C LEU A 26 8.52 -3.41 -41.38
N ASN A 27 8.42 -2.50 -40.40
CA ASN A 27 7.15 -2.08 -39.82
C ASN A 27 6.25 -1.39 -40.84
N SER A 28 6.81 -0.66 -41.79
CA SER A 28 6.01 0.01 -42.82
C SER A 28 5.33 -0.96 -43.80
N VAL A 29 5.80 -2.21 -43.90
CA VAL A 29 5.30 -3.21 -44.85
C VAL A 29 4.71 -4.46 -44.20
N SER A 30 4.99 -4.72 -42.93
CA SER A 30 4.57 -5.93 -42.20
C SER A 30 4.09 -5.65 -40.77
N GLU A 31 3.07 -6.42 -40.35
CA GLU A 31 2.55 -6.45 -38.97
C GLU A 31 3.42 -7.30 -38.03
N ILE A 32 4.33 -8.13 -38.59
CA ILE A 32 5.12 -9.11 -37.85
C ILE A 32 5.96 -8.48 -36.72
N PRO A 33 6.69 -7.36 -36.92
CA PRO A 33 7.48 -6.77 -35.84
C PRO A 33 6.63 -6.35 -34.63
N ALA A 34 5.49 -5.71 -34.88
CA ALA A 34 4.56 -5.30 -33.83
C ALA A 34 3.90 -6.51 -33.15
N ALA A 35 3.50 -7.53 -33.91
CA ALA A 35 2.94 -8.77 -33.39
C ALA A 35 3.95 -9.55 -32.54
N TYR A 36 5.21 -9.65 -32.98
CA TYR A 36 6.29 -10.33 -32.25
C TYR A 36 6.63 -9.59 -30.95
N ALA A 37 6.78 -8.27 -31.01
CA ALA A 37 7.05 -7.46 -29.81
C ALA A 37 5.90 -7.56 -28.80
N LEU A 38 4.64 -7.58 -29.25
CA LEU A 38 3.48 -7.80 -28.39
C LEU A 38 3.46 -9.21 -27.80
N ALA A 39 3.66 -10.26 -28.61
CA ALA A 39 3.60 -11.65 -28.17
C ALA A 39 4.71 -12.02 -27.17
N THR A 40 5.85 -11.31 -27.22
CA THR A 40 6.98 -11.48 -26.29
C THR A 40 6.92 -10.56 -25.07
N GLY A 41 5.96 -9.64 -25.03
CA GLY A 41 5.82 -8.64 -23.97
C GLY A 41 6.79 -7.45 -24.07
N ALA A 42 7.53 -7.33 -25.18
CA ALA A 42 8.56 -6.31 -25.39
C ALA A 42 8.07 -5.07 -26.18
N GLN A 43 6.76 -4.92 -26.42
CA GLN A 43 6.24 -3.84 -27.26
C GLN A 43 6.57 -2.43 -26.72
N HIS A 44 6.44 -2.23 -25.41
CA HIS A 44 6.70 -0.94 -24.76
C HIS A 44 8.16 -0.48 -24.93
N SER A 45 9.13 -1.38 -24.69
CA SER A 45 10.57 -1.10 -24.83
C SER A 45 10.96 -0.95 -26.30
N TYR A 46 10.46 -1.82 -27.17
CA TYR A 46 10.63 -1.68 -28.62
C TYR A 46 10.13 -0.32 -29.12
N TYR A 47 8.95 0.13 -28.67
CA TYR A 47 8.40 1.41 -29.10
C TYR A 47 9.16 2.60 -28.51
N ARG A 48 9.66 2.50 -27.26
CA ARG A 48 10.57 3.52 -26.71
C ARG A 48 11.78 3.72 -27.61
N ASP A 49 12.44 2.64 -28.03
CA ASP A 49 13.64 2.71 -28.88
C ASP A 49 13.31 3.30 -30.26
N LEU A 50 12.13 2.97 -30.81
CA LEU A 50 11.65 3.60 -32.05
C LEU A 50 11.40 5.10 -31.88
N HIS A 51 10.77 5.51 -30.78
CA HIS A 51 10.49 6.92 -30.52
C HIS A 51 11.76 7.72 -30.25
N ALA A 52 12.75 7.14 -29.55
CA ALA A 52 14.07 7.74 -29.38
C ALA A 52 14.77 8.01 -30.72
N LYS A 53 14.54 7.16 -31.74
CA LYS A 53 15.16 7.28 -33.06
C LYS A 53 14.37 8.17 -34.05
N TYR A 54 13.05 8.06 -34.04
CA TYR A 54 12.19 8.61 -35.10
C TYR A 54 11.32 9.79 -34.64
N GLY A 55 11.31 10.10 -33.34
CA GLY A 55 10.57 11.24 -32.78
C GLY A 55 9.21 10.88 -32.19
N SER A 56 8.36 11.90 -32.07
CA SER A 56 7.05 11.89 -31.40
C SER A 56 6.01 10.96 -32.04
N VAL A 57 6.00 10.84 -33.37
CA VAL A 57 5.01 10.05 -34.13
C VAL A 57 5.73 9.07 -35.07
N VAL A 58 5.51 7.77 -34.87
CA VAL A 58 6.24 6.70 -35.56
C VAL A 58 5.28 5.69 -36.18
N ARG A 59 5.53 5.32 -37.44
CA ARG A 59 4.82 4.25 -38.14
C ARG A 59 5.33 2.89 -37.68
N VAL A 60 4.57 2.26 -36.78
CA VAL A 60 4.92 1.00 -36.10
C VAL A 60 4.34 -0.25 -36.76
N ALA A 61 3.37 -0.07 -37.66
CA ALA A 61 2.86 -1.11 -38.55
C ALA A 61 2.37 -0.47 -39.87
N PRO A 62 1.99 -1.25 -40.91
CA PRO A 62 1.60 -0.68 -42.20
C PRO A 62 0.51 0.39 -42.10
N GLY A 63 -0.51 0.17 -41.27
CA GLY A 63 -1.61 1.10 -41.03
C GLY A 63 -1.67 1.67 -39.61
N GLU A 64 -0.59 1.61 -38.83
CA GLU A 64 -0.57 2.03 -37.42
C GLU A 64 0.50 3.08 -37.12
N LEU A 65 0.10 4.13 -36.43
CA LEU A 65 0.98 5.16 -35.86
C LEU A 65 0.99 5.05 -34.33
N SER A 66 2.19 5.02 -33.76
CA SER A 66 2.44 5.19 -32.33
C SER A 66 2.81 6.65 -32.07
N CYS A 67 2.29 7.21 -30.98
CA CYS A 67 2.52 8.60 -30.56
C CYS A 67 3.06 8.63 -29.13
N ILE A 68 3.93 9.60 -28.82
CA ILE A 68 4.37 9.88 -27.44
C ILE A 68 4.23 11.35 -27.03
N ASP A 69 3.84 12.23 -27.94
CA ASP A 69 3.59 13.62 -27.55
C ASP A 69 2.42 13.70 -26.57
N ALA A 70 2.53 14.60 -25.59
CA ALA A 70 1.58 14.74 -24.50
C ALA A 70 0.16 15.11 -24.99
N ASP A 71 0.05 15.91 -26.06
CA ASP A 71 -1.23 16.38 -26.57
C ASP A 71 -1.94 15.31 -27.42
N ALA A 72 -1.21 14.27 -27.86
CA ALA A 72 -1.80 13.13 -28.55
C ALA A 72 -2.79 12.36 -27.67
N TRP A 73 -2.68 12.45 -26.34
CA TRP A 73 -3.67 11.88 -25.44
C TRP A 73 -5.06 12.48 -25.65
N GLU A 74 -5.17 13.81 -25.68
CA GLU A 74 -6.45 14.50 -25.83
C GLU A 74 -7.02 14.31 -27.24
N GLU A 75 -6.19 14.37 -28.29
CA GLU A 75 -6.68 14.17 -29.66
C GLU A 75 -7.19 12.74 -29.91
N ILE A 76 -6.51 11.71 -29.37
CA ILE A 76 -6.86 10.31 -29.62
C ILE A 76 -7.97 9.81 -28.70
N TYR A 77 -7.95 10.20 -27.42
CA TYR A 77 -8.83 9.63 -26.39
C TYR A 77 -9.88 10.62 -25.86
N GLY A 78 -9.68 11.92 -26.06
CA GLY A 78 -10.51 12.99 -25.53
C GLY A 78 -11.85 13.14 -26.24
N ILE A 79 -12.60 14.17 -25.83
CA ILE A 79 -13.87 14.51 -26.49
C ILE A 79 -13.55 15.44 -27.67
N ARG A 80 -13.73 14.93 -28.90
CA ARG A 80 -13.42 15.73 -30.10
C ARG A 80 -14.50 16.76 -30.37
N LYS A 81 -14.10 18.04 -30.48
CA LYS A 81 -15.02 19.18 -30.69
C LYS A 81 -15.59 19.29 -32.12
N GLY A 82 -15.06 18.53 -33.09
CA GLY A 82 -15.34 18.71 -34.52
C GLY A 82 -15.46 17.42 -35.34
N GLY A 83 -15.95 16.33 -34.75
CA GLY A 83 -16.12 15.07 -35.45
C GLY A 83 -16.46 13.92 -34.50
N ALA A 84 -16.60 12.70 -35.03
CA ALA A 84 -16.77 11.51 -34.20
C ALA A 84 -15.53 11.26 -33.33
N ASN A 85 -15.75 10.67 -32.14
CA ASN A 85 -14.65 10.15 -31.32
C ASN A 85 -13.98 8.97 -32.04
N MET A 86 -12.75 8.65 -31.66
CA MET A 86 -12.06 7.51 -32.24
C MET A 86 -12.51 6.22 -31.56
N ASP A 87 -13.04 5.28 -32.34
CA ASP A 87 -13.47 3.96 -31.87
C ASP A 87 -12.28 3.05 -31.54
N LYS A 88 -12.51 2.01 -30.72
CA LYS A 88 -11.50 0.98 -30.46
C LYS A 88 -11.13 0.24 -31.74
N SER A 89 -9.84 0.06 -31.98
CA SER A 89 -9.38 -0.73 -33.12
C SER A 89 -9.83 -2.18 -32.99
N PRO A 90 -10.38 -2.82 -34.05
CA PRO A 90 -10.75 -4.24 -34.03
C PRO A 90 -9.59 -5.18 -33.69
N ILE A 91 -8.34 -4.72 -33.86
CA ILE A 91 -7.13 -5.46 -33.47
C ILE A 91 -7.02 -5.57 -31.93
N PHE A 92 -7.44 -4.54 -31.20
CA PHE A 92 -7.36 -4.47 -29.73
C PHE A 92 -8.46 -5.28 -29.02
N ILE A 93 -9.59 -5.54 -29.69
CA ILE A 93 -10.77 -6.20 -29.12
C ILE A 93 -10.53 -7.72 -29.02
N GLY A 94 -10.71 -8.34 -27.83
CA GLY A 94 -10.79 -9.81 -27.75
C GLY A 94 -10.53 -10.53 -26.42
N ALA A 95 -10.58 -9.88 -25.26
CA ALA A 95 -10.41 -10.60 -23.99
C ALA A 95 -11.65 -11.43 -23.59
N VAL A 96 -12.86 -10.93 -23.90
CA VAL A 96 -14.14 -11.57 -23.57
C VAL A 96 -15.01 -11.59 -24.83
N SER A 97 -15.50 -12.77 -25.22
CA SER A 97 -16.38 -12.88 -26.38
C SER A 97 -17.77 -12.27 -26.09
N PRO A 98 -18.45 -11.72 -27.10
CA PRO A 98 -19.86 -11.38 -26.96
C PRO A 98 -20.68 -12.59 -26.50
N MET A 99 -21.69 -12.35 -25.66
CA MET A 99 -22.68 -13.34 -25.21
C MET A 99 -24.05 -12.85 -25.65
N ASP A 100 -24.83 -13.69 -26.31
CA ASP A 100 -26.19 -13.37 -26.81
C ASP A 100 -26.26 -12.08 -27.64
N GLY A 101 -25.21 -11.83 -28.45
CA GLY A 101 -25.08 -10.61 -29.26
C GLY A 101 -24.68 -9.35 -28.47
N GLN A 102 -24.48 -9.45 -27.16
CA GLN A 102 -24.17 -8.34 -26.26
C GLN A 102 -22.70 -8.36 -25.84
N THR A 103 -22.18 -7.20 -25.44
CA THR A 103 -20.79 -7.01 -25.02
C THR A 103 -20.73 -6.30 -23.68
N GLY A 104 -19.67 -6.52 -22.89
CA GLY A 104 -19.37 -5.68 -21.73
C GLY A 104 -18.83 -4.31 -22.17
N ILE A 105 -18.81 -3.35 -21.25
CA ILE A 105 -18.47 -1.95 -21.52
C ILE A 105 -17.12 -1.79 -22.23
N SER A 106 -16.13 -2.64 -21.94
CA SER A 106 -14.82 -2.54 -22.60
C SER A 106 -14.88 -2.80 -24.11
N LEU A 107 -15.81 -3.62 -24.61
CA LEU A 107 -15.87 -3.96 -26.04
C LEU A 107 -17.04 -3.30 -26.76
N ALA A 108 -17.86 -2.54 -26.03
CA ALA A 108 -19.02 -1.88 -26.57
C ALA A 108 -18.64 -0.80 -27.61
N PRO A 109 -19.33 -0.76 -28.77
CA PRO A 109 -19.32 0.36 -29.70
C PRO A 109 -19.80 1.65 -29.04
N ASP A 110 -19.51 2.81 -29.60
CA ASP A 110 -19.69 4.12 -28.94
C ASP A 110 -21.08 4.37 -28.31
N GLU A 111 -22.19 4.08 -29.01
CA GLU A 111 -23.54 4.29 -28.45
C GLU A 111 -23.84 3.34 -27.28
N VAL A 112 -23.56 2.05 -27.46
CA VAL A 112 -23.74 1.01 -26.43
C VAL A 112 -22.83 1.29 -25.24
N HIS A 113 -21.59 1.70 -25.50
CA HIS A 113 -20.62 2.09 -24.49
C HIS A 113 -21.14 3.27 -23.68
N SER A 114 -21.64 4.32 -24.34
CA SER A 114 -22.15 5.51 -23.66
C SER A 114 -23.33 5.17 -22.75
N ARG A 115 -24.24 4.30 -23.20
CA ARG A 115 -25.36 3.79 -22.39
C ARG A 115 -24.87 3.01 -21.18
N GLN A 116 -24.02 2.00 -21.38
CA GLN A 116 -23.49 1.18 -20.29
C GLN A 116 -22.65 2.00 -19.31
N ARG A 117 -21.82 2.93 -19.81
CA ARG A 117 -20.99 3.82 -18.99
C ARG A 117 -21.83 4.66 -18.05
N ARG A 118 -22.91 5.24 -18.55
CA ARG A 118 -23.84 6.03 -17.73
C ARG A 118 -24.51 5.17 -16.66
N ALA A 119 -24.99 3.99 -17.04
CA ALA A 119 -25.60 3.03 -16.13
C ALA A 119 -24.64 2.49 -15.05
N LEU A 120 -23.35 2.36 -15.36
CA LEU A 120 -22.33 1.85 -14.43
C LEU A 120 -21.60 2.95 -13.65
N ALA A 121 -21.80 4.23 -13.95
CA ALA A 121 -20.99 5.31 -13.39
C ALA A 121 -21.20 5.50 -11.87
N TYR A 122 -22.44 5.39 -11.40
CA TYR A 122 -22.78 5.69 -10.00
C TYR A 122 -22.01 4.82 -8.98
N PRO A 123 -21.91 3.49 -9.12
CA PRO A 123 -21.09 2.65 -8.23
C PRO A 123 -19.63 3.08 -8.07
N PHE A 124 -19.05 3.83 -9.03
CA PHE A 124 -17.67 4.33 -8.98
C PHE A 124 -17.57 5.84 -8.68
N SER A 125 -18.68 6.46 -8.31
CA SER A 125 -18.71 7.86 -7.84
C SER A 125 -18.19 7.97 -6.41
N ASN A 126 -17.64 9.12 -6.04
CA ASN A 126 -17.16 9.36 -4.66
C ASN A 126 -18.24 9.08 -3.60
N GLY A 127 -19.51 9.40 -3.90
CA GLY A 127 -20.64 9.17 -2.98
C GLY A 127 -20.98 7.69 -2.78
N ALA A 128 -20.79 6.84 -3.80
CA ALA A 128 -20.94 5.39 -3.67
C ALA A 128 -19.72 4.75 -3.01
N LEU A 129 -18.51 5.23 -3.31
CA LEU A 129 -17.27 4.74 -2.67
C LEU A 129 -17.26 4.98 -1.16
N LEU A 130 -17.78 6.13 -0.69
CA LEU A 130 -17.98 6.38 0.74
C LEU A 130 -18.95 5.36 1.38
N GLN A 131 -19.98 4.95 0.64
CA GLN A 131 -20.91 3.89 1.08
C GLN A 131 -20.26 2.51 1.11
N GLN A 132 -19.20 2.30 0.32
CA GLN A 132 -18.41 1.06 0.23
C GLN A 132 -17.19 1.05 1.16
N GLN A 133 -16.91 2.15 1.85
CA GLN A 133 -15.70 2.31 2.66
C GLN A 133 -15.52 1.21 3.70
N GLU A 134 -16.60 0.76 4.33
CA GLU A 134 -16.56 -0.32 5.33
C GLU A 134 -16.06 -1.65 4.74
N ILE A 135 -16.39 -1.94 3.47
CA ILE A 135 -15.90 -3.13 2.76
C ILE A 135 -14.39 -3.00 2.58
N LEU A 136 -13.93 -1.85 2.07
CA LEU A 136 -12.51 -1.60 1.81
C LEU A 136 -11.68 -1.61 3.10
N GLN A 137 -12.14 -0.92 4.14
CA GLN A 137 -11.44 -0.85 5.43
C GLN A 137 -11.29 -2.24 6.05
N ARG A 138 -12.33 -3.09 6.00
CA ARG A 138 -12.27 -4.46 6.50
C ARG A 138 -11.15 -5.26 5.84
N HIS A 139 -10.97 -5.14 4.52
CA HIS A 139 -9.90 -5.84 3.80
C HIS A 139 -8.52 -5.25 4.07
N VAL A 140 -8.43 -3.93 4.28
CA VAL A 140 -7.19 -3.28 4.73
C VAL A 140 -6.78 -3.78 6.12
N ASP A 141 -7.72 -3.87 7.06
CA ASP A 141 -7.47 -4.37 8.42
C ASP A 141 -7.00 -5.82 8.39
N LYS A 142 -7.66 -6.66 7.56
CA LYS A 142 -7.22 -8.03 7.31
C LYS A 142 -5.81 -8.10 6.73
N LEU A 143 -5.47 -7.25 5.76
CA LEU A 143 -4.12 -7.20 5.21
C LEU A 143 -3.10 -6.83 6.28
N MET A 144 -3.37 -5.80 7.09
CA MET A 144 -2.46 -5.42 8.18
C MET A 144 -2.29 -6.56 9.19
N ALA A 145 -3.36 -7.25 9.59
CA ALA A 145 -3.30 -8.39 10.49
C ALA A 145 -2.48 -9.56 9.90
N ALA A 146 -2.69 -9.88 8.62
CA ALA A 146 -1.92 -10.91 7.93
C ALA A 146 -0.42 -10.54 7.87
N LEU A 147 -0.11 -9.28 7.53
CA LEU A 147 1.27 -8.80 7.48
C LEU A 147 1.94 -8.79 8.85
N ARG A 148 1.23 -8.45 9.95
CA ARG A 148 1.77 -8.57 11.32
C ARG A 148 2.14 -10.01 11.66
N LYS A 149 1.24 -10.95 11.37
CA LYS A 149 1.51 -12.38 11.56
C LYS A 149 2.73 -12.85 10.77
N MET A 150 2.88 -12.40 9.52
CA MET A 150 4.03 -12.75 8.70
C MET A 150 5.33 -12.06 9.17
N ALA A 151 5.23 -10.81 9.67
CA ALA A 151 6.36 -10.06 10.22
C ALA A 151 6.90 -10.68 11.52
N ALA A 152 6.03 -11.30 12.33
CA ALA A 152 6.41 -11.99 13.57
C ALA A 152 7.42 -13.13 13.34
N ASP A 153 7.39 -13.76 12.16
CA ASP A 153 8.35 -14.80 11.77
C ASP A 153 9.76 -14.25 11.48
N ARG A 154 9.95 -12.92 11.44
CA ARG A 154 11.21 -12.23 11.11
C ARG A 154 11.83 -12.69 9.78
N ARG A 155 10.98 -13.01 8.81
CA ARG A 155 11.37 -13.39 7.44
C ARG A 155 10.85 -12.38 6.43
N PRO A 156 11.54 -12.18 5.29
CA PRO A 156 11.03 -11.36 4.21
C PRO A 156 9.66 -11.83 3.72
N VAL A 157 8.75 -10.89 3.52
CA VAL A 157 7.38 -11.11 3.06
C VAL A 157 7.27 -10.76 1.58
N ASP A 158 6.72 -11.68 0.77
CA ASP A 158 6.35 -11.36 -0.61
C ASP A 158 5.08 -10.51 -0.64
N VAL A 159 5.25 -9.18 -0.55
CA VAL A 159 4.13 -8.24 -0.55
C VAL A 159 3.37 -8.22 -1.87
N SER A 160 3.99 -8.68 -2.96
CA SER A 160 3.30 -8.77 -4.24
C SER A 160 2.13 -9.76 -4.17
N HIS A 161 2.31 -10.93 -3.52
CA HIS A 161 1.25 -11.90 -3.31
C HIS A 161 0.19 -11.37 -2.34
N SER A 162 0.62 -10.77 -1.23
CA SER A 162 -0.30 -10.16 -0.27
C SER A 162 -1.23 -9.12 -0.91
N TYR A 163 -0.70 -8.26 -1.79
CA TYR A 163 -1.51 -7.29 -2.53
C TYR A 163 -2.45 -7.94 -3.55
N THR A 164 -1.99 -8.96 -4.29
CA THR A 164 -2.87 -9.70 -5.22
C THR A 164 -4.01 -10.39 -4.49
N TYR A 165 -3.74 -11.04 -3.36
CA TYR A 165 -4.79 -11.71 -2.58
C TYR A 165 -5.78 -10.71 -2.00
N THR A 166 -5.30 -9.60 -1.46
CA THR A 166 -6.15 -8.54 -0.89
C THR A 166 -7.05 -7.93 -1.95
N THR A 167 -6.49 -7.50 -3.08
CA THR A 167 -7.27 -6.86 -4.16
C THR A 167 -8.25 -7.85 -4.82
N PHE A 168 -7.89 -9.14 -4.89
CA PHE A 168 -8.81 -10.17 -5.36
C PHE A 168 -10.00 -10.38 -4.41
N ASP A 169 -9.75 -10.42 -3.10
CA ASP A 169 -10.79 -10.53 -2.08
C ASP A 169 -11.68 -9.26 -2.02
N VAL A 170 -11.07 -8.07 -2.13
CA VAL A 170 -11.79 -6.80 -2.26
C VAL A 170 -12.72 -6.82 -3.46
N MET A 171 -12.24 -7.22 -4.64
CA MET A 171 -13.08 -7.27 -5.83
C MET A 171 -14.13 -8.38 -5.77
N GLY A 172 -13.88 -9.48 -5.07
CA GLY A 172 -14.91 -10.48 -4.77
C GLY A 172 -16.05 -9.91 -3.95
N ASP A 173 -15.71 -9.16 -2.91
CA ASP A 173 -16.68 -8.51 -2.04
C ASP A 173 -17.44 -7.38 -2.75
N LEU A 174 -16.74 -6.53 -3.50
CA LEU A 174 -17.33 -5.43 -4.27
C LEU A 174 -18.18 -5.89 -5.46
N CYS A 175 -17.80 -6.95 -6.17
CA CYS A 175 -18.59 -7.44 -7.30
C CYS A 175 -19.73 -8.37 -6.88
N PHE A 176 -19.52 -9.19 -5.85
CA PHE A 176 -20.39 -10.33 -5.54
C PHE A 176 -20.88 -10.41 -4.09
N ALA A 177 -20.52 -9.46 -3.23
CA ALA A 177 -20.76 -9.53 -1.78
C ALA A 177 -20.21 -10.83 -1.15
N GLU A 178 -19.12 -11.34 -1.72
CA GLU A 178 -18.51 -12.59 -1.29
C GLU A 178 -16.98 -12.50 -1.51
N PRO A 179 -16.19 -12.23 -0.45
CA PRO A 179 -14.74 -12.32 -0.56
C PRO A 179 -14.29 -13.78 -0.76
N PHE A 180 -13.20 -14.01 -1.49
CA PHE A 180 -12.76 -15.36 -1.86
C PHE A 180 -11.85 -16.04 -0.84
N GLY A 181 -11.34 -15.26 0.13
CA GLY A 181 -10.52 -15.75 1.23
C GLY A 181 -9.09 -16.12 0.84
N CYS A 182 -8.56 -15.58 -0.26
CA CYS A 182 -7.16 -15.84 -0.67
C CYS A 182 -6.18 -15.27 0.37
N LEU A 183 -6.52 -14.14 0.98
CA LEU A 183 -5.68 -13.53 2.02
C LEU A 183 -5.70 -14.36 3.31
N ASP A 184 -6.88 -14.84 3.73
CA ASP A 184 -7.04 -15.66 4.93
C ASP A 184 -6.31 -17.02 4.80
N GLN A 185 -6.32 -17.60 3.60
CA GLN A 185 -5.62 -18.85 3.28
C GLN A 185 -4.11 -18.65 3.03
N GLY A 186 -3.66 -17.43 2.77
CA GLY A 186 -2.27 -17.12 2.41
C GLY A 186 -1.80 -17.79 1.12
N SER A 187 -2.72 -18.13 0.19
CA SER A 187 -2.38 -18.85 -1.03
C SER A 187 -3.28 -18.50 -2.21
N ALA A 188 -2.73 -18.65 -3.41
CA ALA A 188 -3.46 -18.43 -4.65
C ALA A 188 -4.44 -19.58 -4.92
N THR A 189 -5.68 -19.24 -5.27
CA THR A 189 -6.65 -20.18 -5.86
C THR A 189 -6.41 -20.34 -7.36
N GLU A 190 -6.96 -21.40 -7.96
CA GLU A 190 -6.98 -21.59 -9.42
C GLU A 190 -7.59 -20.37 -10.13
N TRP A 191 -8.63 -19.77 -9.54
CA TRP A 191 -9.30 -18.62 -10.10
C TRP A 191 -8.45 -17.35 -10.03
N SER A 192 -7.80 -17.08 -8.89
CA SER A 192 -6.88 -15.93 -8.75
C SER A 192 -5.71 -16.02 -9.76
N THR A 193 -5.17 -17.22 -9.94
CA THR A 193 -4.13 -17.49 -10.95
C THR A 193 -4.65 -17.25 -12.36
N SER A 194 -5.87 -17.70 -12.65
CA SER A 194 -6.52 -17.47 -13.93
C SER A 194 -6.71 -15.98 -14.21
N VAL A 195 -7.18 -15.21 -13.22
CA VAL A 195 -7.37 -13.75 -13.30
C VAL A 195 -6.06 -13.04 -13.58
N SER A 196 -4.97 -13.40 -12.91
CA SER A 196 -3.66 -12.76 -13.12
C SER A 196 -3.14 -12.99 -14.55
N ASN A 197 -3.48 -14.12 -15.17
CA ASN A 197 -2.92 -14.53 -16.46
C ASN A 197 -3.81 -14.26 -17.69
N VAL A 198 -5.05 -13.76 -17.54
CA VAL A 198 -5.93 -13.49 -18.70
C VAL A 198 -5.36 -12.44 -19.65
N PHE A 199 -4.60 -11.46 -19.14
CA PHE A 199 -4.00 -10.38 -19.94
C PHE A 199 -2.92 -10.90 -20.90
N MET A 200 -2.11 -11.87 -20.45
CA MET A 200 -1.15 -12.55 -21.31
C MET A 200 -1.83 -13.33 -22.44
N SER A 201 -2.90 -14.07 -22.11
CA SER A 201 -3.71 -14.78 -23.10
C SER A 201 -4.34 -13.81 -24.13
N ALA A 202 -4.78 -12.62 -23.69
CA ALA A 202 -5.33 -11.59 -24.56
C ALA A 202 -4.28 -10.94 -25.48
N ALA A 203 -3.06 -10.72 -24.99
CA ALA A 203 -1.95 -10.18 -25.77
C ALA A 203 -1.53 -11.15 -26.91
N TRP A 204 -1.47 -12.45 -26.64
CA TRP A 204 -1.19 -13.46 -27.67
C TRP A 204 -2.28 -13.54 -28.74
N ASP A 205 -3.54 -13.51 -28.32
CA ASP A 205 -4.68 -13.48 -29.25
C ASP A 205 -4.65 -12.22 -30.13
N GLN A 206 -4.34 -11.06 -29.55
CA GLN A 206 -4.12 -9.83 -30.31
C GLN A 206 -2.96 -9.96 -31.30
N ALA A 207 -1.81 -10.52 -30.89
CA ALA A 207 -0.68 -10.71 -31.79
C ALA A 207 -1.04 -11.60 -33.00
N ILE A 208 -1.84 -12.65 -32.78
CA ILE A 208 -2.37 -13.51 -33.86
C ILE A 208 -3.30 -12.71 -34.78
N ARG A 209 -4.23 -11.92 -34.22
CA ARG A 209 -5.14 -11.05 -35.02
C ARG A 209 -4.38 -10.08 -35.91
N ARG A 210 -3.24 -9.54 -35.45
CA ARG A 210 -2.41 -8.63 -36.25
C ARG A 210 -1.89 -9.28 -37.54
N VAL A 211 -1.51 -10.55 -37.49
CA VAL A 211 -0.92 -11.24 -38.66
C VAL A 211 -1.96 -11.98 -39.51
N ALA A 212 -3.02 -12.51 -38.90
CA ALA A 212 -4.02 -13.33 -39.58
C ALA A 212 -5.34 -12.60 -39.91
N GLY A 213 -5.47 -11.35 -39.47
CA GLY A 213 -6.65 -10.51 -39.68
C GLY A 213 -7.74 -10.72 -38.62
N VAL A 214 -8.54 -9.69 -38.38
CA VAL A 214 -9.58 -9.73 -37.34
C VAL A 214 -10.79 -10.56 -37.82
N GLY A 215 -11.25 -11.49 -36.98
CA GLY A 215 -12.45 -12.30 -37.26
C GLY A 215 -12.31 -13.35 -38.37
N THR A 216 -11.11 -13.57 -38.91
CA THR A 216 -10.91 -14.49 -40.05
C THR A 216 -10.92 -15.97 -39.60
N PRO A 217 -11.24 -16.92 -40.51
CA PRO A 217 -11.04 -18.35 -40.25
C PRO A 217 -9.59 -18.70 -39.87
N LEU A 218 -8.62 -18.00 -40.47
CA LEU A 218 -7.20 -18.19 -40.18
C LEU A 218 -6.88 -17.82 -38.73
N THR A 219 -7.39 -16.68 -38.22
CA THR A 219 -7.21 -16.30 -36.82
C THR A 219 -7.80 -17.33 -35.87
N ARG A 220 -9.01 -17.85 -36.16
CA ARG A 220 -9.61 -18.92 -35.34
C ARG A 220 -8.76 -20.18 -35.31
N LEU A 221 -8.19 -20.57 -36.46
CA LEU A 221 -7.29 -21.71 -36.56
C LEU A 221 -5.99 -21.47 -35.77
N LEU A 222 -5.32 -20.33 -35.97
CA LEU A 222 -4.06 -20.02 -35.30
C LEU A 222 -4.22 -19.82 -33.80
N VAL A 223 -5.32 -19.22 -33.33
CA VAL A 223 -5.64 -19.14 -31.90
C VAL A 223 -5.72 -20.54 -31.29
N ARG A 224 -6.39 -21.47 -31.96
CA ARG A 224 -6.51 -22.86 -31.49
C ARG A 224 -5.18 -23.62 -31.50
N LEU A 225 -4.29 -23.35 -32.45
CA LEU A 225 -3.02 -24.06 -32.60
C LEU A 225 -1.88 -23.46 -31.77
N LEU A 226 -1.82 -22.14 -31.63
CA LEU A 226 -0.67 -21.43 -31.05
C LEU A 226 -0.89 -21.00 -29.59
N ILE A 227 -2.12 -20.81 -29.13
CA ILE A 227 -2.37 -20.48 -27.72
C ILE A 227 -2.35 -21.76 -26.89
N PRO A 228 -1.50 -21.85 -25.83
CA PRO A 228 -1.42 -23.04 -25.00
C PRO A 228 -2.77 -23.40 -24.35
N ALA A 229 -3.08 -24.70 -24.24
CA ALA A 229 -4.32 -25.17 -23.64
C ALA A 229 -4.54 -24.65 -22.20
N LYS A 230 -3.46 -24.57 -21.41
CA LYS A 230 -3.49 -23.96 -20.06
C LYS A 230 -3.97 -22.51 -20.10
N ALA A 231 -3.51 -21.73 -21.08
CA ALA A 231 -3.88 -20.33 -21.24
C ALA A 231 -5.29 -20.11 -21.80
N ALA A 232 -5.80 -21.07 -22.57
CA ALA A 232 -7.21 -21.13 -22.94
C ALA A 232 -8.09 -21.49 -21.73
N GLY A 233 -7.61 -22.37 -20.85
CA GLY A 233 -8.24 -22.73 -19.58
C GLY A 233 -8.49 -21.53 -18.67
N TRP A 234 -7.50 -20.64 -18.50
CA TRP A 234 -7.65 -19.44 -17.66
C TRP A 234 -8.87 -18.58 -18.05
N ARG A 235 -9.09 -18.35 -19.35
CA ARG A 235 -10.25 -17.58 -19.83
C ARG A 235 -11.57 -18.28 -19.48
N LYS A 236 -11.61 -19.60 -19.62
CA LYS A 236 -12.79 -20.40 -19.29
C LYS A 236 -13.08 -20.38 -17.79
N THR A 237 -12.09 -20.68 -16.95
CA THR A 237 -12.22 -20.65 -15.49
C THR A 237 -12.66 -19.28 -14.99
N HIS A 238 -12.00 -18.21 -15.47
CA HIS A 238 -12.33 -16.85 -15.09
C HIS A 238 -13.78 -16.47 -15.45
N PHE A 239 -14.21 -16.78 -16.67
CA PHE A 239 -15.57 -16.48 -17.12
C PHE A 239 -16.63 -17.31 -16.38
N SER A 240 -16.42 -18.62 -16.25
CA SER A 240 -17.37 -19.53 -15.59
C SER A 240 -17.61 -19.14 -14.14
N ASN A 241 -16.55 -18.88 -13.37
CA ASN A 241 -16.68 -18.48 -11.97
C ASN A 241 -17.32 -17.10 -11.83
N SER A 242 -16.93 -16.13 -12.67
CA SER A 242 -17.54 -14.79 -12.65
C SER A 242 -19.05 -14.86 -12.97
N ARG A 243 -19.45 -15.68 -13.96
CA ARG A 243 -20.85 -15.88 -14.32
C ARG A 243 -21.63 -16.53 -13.17
N GLU A 244 -21.10 -17.59 -12.60
CA GLU A 244 -21.72 -18.32 -11.48
C GLU A 244 -21.93 -17.39 -10.27
N LYS A 245 -20.90 -16.63 -9.86
CA LYS A 245 -21.00 -15.65 -8.77
C LYS A 245 -21.94 -14.49 -9.07
N THR A 246 -21.93 -13.97 -10.30
CA THR A 246 -22.87 -12.91 -10.71
C THR A 246 -24.31 -13.37 -10.59
N LEU A 247 -24.63 -14.56 -11.13
CA LEU A 247 -25.98 -15.12 -11.08
C LEU A 247 -26.43 -15.40 -9.65
N ARG A 248 -25.54 -15.94 -8.80
CA ARG A 248 -25.83 -16.13 -7.37
C ARG A 248 -26.14 -14.79 -6.68
N ARG A 249 -25.35 -13.74 -6.95
CA ARG A 249 -25.58 -12.42 -6.37
C ARG A 249 -26.89 -11.77 -6.86
N LEU A 250 -27.24 -11.94 -8.13
CA LEU A 250 -28.50 -11.44 -8.71
C LEU A 250 -29.74 -12.18 -8.18
N ALA A 251 -29.60 -13.44 -7.75
CA ALA A 251 -30.67 -14.21 -7.13
C ALA A 251 -31.04 -13.72 -5.71
N ASP A 252 -30.24 -12.83 -5.12
CA ASP A 252 -30.48 -12.20 -3.81
C ASP A 252 -30.52 -10.66 -3.91
N PRO A 253 -31.51 -10.08 -4.63
CA PRO A 253 -31.52 -8.66 -4.96
C PRO A 253 -31.66 -7.73 -3.75
N ASP A 254 -32.21 -8.22 -2.65
CA ASP A 254 -32.54 -7.42 -1.47
C ASP A 254 -31.40 -7.34 -0.44
N ARG A 255 -30.34 -8.15 -0.61
CA ARG A 255 -29.16 -8.17 0.28
C ARG A 255 -28.66 -6.77 0.59
N ASP A 256 -28.59 -6.44 1.88
CA ASP A 256 -28.06 -5.17 2.37
C ASP A 256 -26.53 -5.21 2.45
N HIS A 257 -25.92 -5.21 1.27
CA HIS A 257 -24.48 -5.19 1.10
C HIS A 257 -24.18 -4.21 -0.02
N ARG A 258 -23.45 -3.11 0.26
CA ARG A 258 -23.30 -1.96 -0.64
C ARG A 258 -22.32 -2.21 -1.81
N ASP A 259 -22.33 -3.43 -2.34
CA ASP A 259 -21.56 -3.85 -3.51
C ASP A 259 -22.02 -3.16 -4.81
N LEU A 260 -21.32 -3.46 -5.91
CA LEU A 260 -21.64 -2.88 -7.22
C LEU A 260 -23.03 -3.29 -7.71
N VAL A 261 -23.44 -4.54 -7.49
CA VAL A 261 -24.75 -5.06 -7.91
C VAL A 261 -25.87 -4.40 -7.08
N TYR A 262 -25.68 -4.20 -5.78
CA TYR A 262 -26.59 -3.44 -4.92
C TYR A 262 -26.91 -2.07 -5.51
N HIS A 263 -25.88 -1.34 -5.95
CA HIS A 263 -26.07 -0.03 -6.56
C HIS A 263 -26.72 -0.10 -7.94
N ILE A 264 -26.35 -1.09 -8.77
CA ILE A 264 -26.96 -1.32 -10.09
C ILE A 264 -28.46 -1.63 -9.96
N LEU A 265 -28.86 -2.46 -9.00
CA LEU A 265 -30.26 -2.88 -8.83
C LEU A 265 -31.15 -1.80 -8.21
N ARG A 266 -30.59 -0.90 -7.38
CA ARG A 266 -31.35 0.17 -6.70
C ARG A 266 -31.42 1.48 -7.49
N LYS A 267 -30.53 1.72 -8.46
CA LYS A 267 -30.59 2.91 -9.32
C LYS A 267 -31.47 2.64 -10.54
N ASN A 268 -32.57 3.39 -10.66
CA ASN A 268 -33.54 3.25 -11.74
C ASN A 268 -32.93 3.30 -13.15
N GLU A 269 -31.92 4.15 -13.35
CA GLU A 269 -31.21 4.26 -14.63
C GLU A 269 -30.47 2.97 -14.97
N SER A 270 -29.70 2.42 -14.03
CA SER A 270 -28.95 1.17 -14.20
C SER A 270 -29.89 -0.02 -14.39
N LYS A 271 -30.90 -0.15 -13.52
CA LYS A 271 -31.89 -1.25 -13.53
C LYS A 271 -32.65 -1.36 -14.85
N ARG A 272 -32.88 -0.25 -15.54
CA ARG A 272 -33.60 -0.23 -16.83
C ARG A 272 -32.68 -0.35 -18.04
N SER A 273 -31.39 -0.05 -17.91
CA SER A 273 -30.48 0.14 -19.05
C SER A 273 -29.49 -1.00 -19.30
N LEU A 274 -29.30 -1.88 -18.32
CA LEU A 274 -28.39 -3.03 -18.41
C LEU A 274 -29.18 -4.33 -18.41
N SER A 275 -28.88 -5.21 -19.36
CA SER A 275 -29.39 -6.59 -19.32
C SER A 275 -28.62 -7.44 -18.31
N GLU A 276 -29.18 -8.59 -17.93
CA GLU A 276 -28.45 -9.58 -17.12
C GLU A 276 -27.13 -10.01 -17.78
N THR A 277 -27.15 -10.26 -19.09
CA THR A 277 -25.95 -10.61 -19.87
C THR A 277 -24.89 -9.49 -19.79
N GLU A 278 -25.30 -8.23 -19.89
CA GLU A 278 -24.38 -7.10 -19.75
C GLU A 278 -23.84 -6.98 -18.33
N ILE A 279 -24.64 -7.25 -17.30
CA ILE A 279 -24.16 -7.28 -15.91
C ILE A 279 -23.09 -8.37 -15.76
N ILE A 280 -23.33 -9.59 -16.25
CA ILE A 280 -22.35 -10.69 -16.21
C ILE A 280 -21.04 -10.31 -16.92
N LEU A 281 -21.12 -9.80 -18.15
CA LEU A 281 -19.94 -9.43 -18.93
C LEU A 281 -19.15 -8.30 -18.27
N ASN A 282 -19.83 -7.36 -17.61
CA ASN A 282 -19.18 -6.28 -16.87
C ASN A 282 -18.55 -6.80 -15.56
N MET A 283 -19.16 -7.73 -14.84
CA MET A 283 -18.55 -8.33 -13.64
C MET A 283 -17.28 -9.13 -13.97
N VAL A 284 -17.28 -9.89 -15.08
CA VAL A 284 -16.09 -10.59 -15.60
C VAL A 284 -14.93 -9.60 -15.81
N LEU A 285 -15.22 -8.46 -16.44
CA LEU A 285 -14.22 -7.42 -16.67
C LEU A 285 -13.73 -6.79 -15.36
N LEU A 286 -14.65 -6.42 -14.46
CA LEU A 286 -14.32 -5.62 -13.29
C LEU A 286 -13.43 -6.38 -12.31
N ILE A 287 -13.69 -7.67 -12.05
CA ILE A 287 -12.85 -8.45 -11.14
C ILE A 287 -11.42 -8.61 -11.66
N SER A 288 -11.23 -8.87 -12.96
CA SER A 288 -9.88 -9.00 -13.52
C SER A 288 -9.16 -7.65 -13.60
N ALA A 289 -9.88 -6.57 -13.95
CA ALA A 289 -9.31 -5.24 -14.03
C ALA A 289 -8.93 -4.68 -12.65
N GLY A 290 -9.79 -4.80 -11.64
CA GLY A 290 -9.57 -4.24 -10.30
C GLY A 290 -8.52 -4.99 -9.49
N THR A 291 -8.42 -6.32 -9.66
CA THR A 291 -7.45 -7.15 -8.94
C THR A 291 -6.01 -6.86 -9.36
N GLU A 292 -5.67 -7.16 -10.62
CA GLU A 292 -4.26 -7.20 -11.04
C GLU A 292 -3.65 -5.81 -11.12
N THR A 293 -4.43 -4.79 -11.51
CA THR A 293 -3.89 -3.44 -11.74
C THR A 293 -3.53 -2.73 -10.44
N THR A 294 -4.40 -2.77 -9.43
CA THR A 294 -4.14 -2.17 -8.11
C THR A 294 -2.98 -2.89 -7.43
N ALA A 295 -2.92 -4.23 -7.48
CA ALA A 295 -1.81 -4.99 -6.93
C ALA A 295 -0.47 -4.65 -7.60
N THR A 296 -0.47 -4.47 -8.93
CA THR A 296 0.72 -4.07 -9.70
C THR A 296 1.25 -2.71 -9.27
N LEU A 297 0.38 -1.71 -9.12
CA LEU A 297 0.84 -0.41 -8.65
C LEU A 297 1.36 -0.49 -7.22
N LEU A 298 0.64 -1.14 -6.30
CA LEU A 298 1.07 -1.28 -4.91
C LEU A 298 2.47 -1.89 -4.83
N THR A 299 2.74 -2.95 -5.60
CA THR A 299 4.08 -3.56 -5.65
C THR A 299 5.12 -2.60 -6.22
N GLY A 300 4.87 -1.96 -7.36
CA GLY A 300 5.82 -1.02 -7.97
C GLY A 300 6.11 0.19 -7.07
N TRP A 301 5.07 0.75 -6.46
CA TRP A 301 5.21 1.85 -5.49
C TRP A 301 6.04 1.41 -4.29
N THR A 302 5.78 0.25 -3.69
CA THR A 302 6.57 -0.26 -2.55
C THR A 302 8.05 -0.40 -2.93
N TYR A 303 8.35 -0.91 -4.13
CA TYR A 303 9.72 -0.99 -4.63
C TYR A 303 10.37 0.40 -4.74
N TYR A 304 9.70 1.36 -5.39
CA TYR A 304 10.28 2.68 -5.62
C TYR A 304 10.48 3.46 -4.33
N VAL A 305 9.53 3.43 -3.40
CA VAL A 305 9.71 4.14 -2.12
C VAL A 305 10.82 3.50 -1.29
N CYS A 306 10.89 2.16 -1.22
CA CYS A 306 11.89 1.48 -0.39
C CYS A 306 13.31 1.52 -1.01
N SER A 307 13.43 1.70 -2.32
CA SER A 307 14.73 1.89 -3.00
C SER A 307 15.26 3.34 -2.92
N HIS A 308 14.45 4.28 -2.42
CA HIS A 308 14.80 5.70 -2.28
C HIS A 308 14.62 6.16 -0.82
N PRO A 309 15.63 5.94 0.06
CA PRO A 309 15.52 6.20 1.49
C PRO A 309 15.08 7.62 1.86
N GLU A 310 15.49 8.63 1.09
CA GLU A 310 15.08 10.02 1.25
C GLU A 310 13.58 10.23 0.99
N VAL A 311 13.05 9.55 -0.04
CA VAL A 311 11.62 9.58 -0.36
C VAL A 311 10.84 8.82 0.71
N TYR A 312 11.31 7.63 1.10
CA TYR A 312 10.70 6.83 2.16
C TYR A 312 10.60 7.62 3.47
N GLY A 313 11.70 8.25 3.90
CA GLY A 313 11.74 9.02 5.15
C GLY A 313 10.74 10.18 5.15
N THR A 314 10.66 10.93 4.06
CA THR A 314 9.71 12.05 3.91
C THR A 314 8.27 11.57 3.92
N LEU A 315 7.98 10.50 3.19
CA LEU A 315 6.66 9.91 3.07
C LEU A 315 6.17 9.28 4.38
N ALA A 316 7.03 8.51 5.05
CA ALA A 316 6.72 7.92 6.36
C ALA A 316 6.48 9.01 7.41
N ALA A 317 7.28 10.08 7.40
CA ALA A 317 7.08 11.22 8.30
C ALA A 317 5.75 11.94 8.04
N GLU A 318 5.35 12.14 6.78
CA GLU A 318 4.04 12.72 6.44
C GLU A 318 2.89 11.87 6.97
N VAL A 319 2.89 10.56 6.68
CA VAL A 319 1.82 9.66 7.13
C VAL A 319 1.78 9.54 8.65
N ARG A 320 2.92 9.30 9.30
CA ARG A 320 2.99 9.09 10.76
C ARG A 320 2.80 10.37 11.55
N GLY A 321 3.15 11.53 10.99
CA GLY A 321 2.90 12.83 11.61
C GLY A 321 1.44 13.30 11.48
N ARG A 322 0.68 12.76 10.51
CA ARG A 322 -0.68 13.25 10.21
C ARG A 322 -1.77 12.66 11.09
N PHE A 323 -1.59 11.44 11.58
CA PHE A 323 -2.65 10.68 12.28
C PHE A 323 -2.27 10.43 13.74
N ALA A 324 -3.27 10.37 14.63
CA ALA A 324 -3.05 10.00 16.03
C ALA A 324 -3.28 8.49 16.24
N SER A 325 -4.15 7.89 15.43
CA SER A 325 -4.50 6.47 15.46
C SER A 325 -4.71 5.92 14.05
N SER A 326 -4.62 4.59 13.90
CA SER A 326 -4.98 3.90 12.66
C SER A 326 -6.45 4.11 12.28
N ALA A 327 -7.34 4.35 13.25
CA ALA A 327 -8.75 4.66 13.00
C ALA A 327 -8.96 6.02 12.30
N ASP A 328 -7.98 6.94 12.40
CA ASP A 328 -8.02 8.24 11.72
C ASP A 328 -7.62 8.15 10.24
N ILE A 329 -7.05 7.01 9.82
CA ILE A 329 -6.64 6.73 8.45
C ILE A 329 -7.87 6.28 7.66
N ARG A 330 -8.60 7.27 7.15
CA ARG A 330 -9.84 7.12 6.39
C ARG A 330 -9.70 7.80 5.04
N TRP A 331 -10.59 7.47 4.11
CA TRP A 331 -10.54 8.04 2.76
C TRP A 331 -10.48 9.57 2.74
N GLU A 332 -11.29 10.22 3.58
CA GLU A 332 -11.40 11.67 3.64
C GLU A 332 -10.11 12.34 4.09
N THR A 333 -9.27 11.63 4.83
CA THR A 333 -8.03 12.16 5.39
C THR A 333 -6.81 11.80 4.54
N VAL A 334 -6.73 10.57 4.02
CA VAL A 334 -5.59 10.13 3.20
C VAL A 334 -5.52 10.78 1.83
N LYS A 335 -6.66 11.23 1.27
CA LYS A 335 -6.68 11.93 -0.03
C LYS A 335 -5.98 13.30 0.00
N GLU A 336 -5.84 13.89 1.18
CA GLU A 336 -5.25 15.21 1.39
C GLU A 336 -3.74 15.18 1.66
N LEU A 337 -3.10 14.01 1.56
CA LEU A 337 -1.66 13.84 1.78
C LEU A 337 -0.87 14.17 0.50
N PRO A 338 -0.22 15.36 0.41
CA PRO A 338 0.40 15.81 -0.84
C PRO A 338 1.57 14.91 -1.27
N TYR A 339 2.44 14.50 -0.36
CA TYR A 339 3.61 13.70 -0.71
C TYR A 339 3.24 12.25 -1.05
N LEU A 340 2.30 11.65 -0.33
CA LEU A 340 1.69 10.37 -0.71
C LEU A 340 1.11 10.43 -2.13
N ASN A 341 0.32 11.46 -2.45
CA ASN A 341 -0.22 11.62 -3.81
C ASN A 341 0.89 11.78 -4.86
N ALA A 342 1.93 12.56 -4.57
CA ALA A 342 3.08 12.73 -5.46
C ALA A 342 3.80 11.40 -5.75
N THR A 343 4.05 10.58 -4.71
CA THR A 343 4.68 9.26 -4.89
C THR A 343 3.78 8.29 -5.66
N ILE A 344 2.45 8.34 -5.48
CA ILE A 344 1.50 7.56 -6.28
C ILE A 344 1.54 7.97 -7.75
N HIS A 345 1.51 9.28 -8.04
CA HIS A 345 1.57 9.78 -9.42
C HIS A 345 2.88 9.41 -10.10
N GLU A 346 3.99 9.50 -9.37
CA GLU A 346 5.30 9.14 -9.89
C GLU A 346 5.45 7.63 -10.11
N ALA A 347 4.93 6.80 -9.20
CA ALA A 347 4.89 5.36 -9.37
C ALA A 347 4.00 4.96 -10.56
N LEU A 348 2.86 5.61 -10.75
CA LEU A 348 2.01 5.39 -11.92
C LEU A 348 2.68 5.81 -13.24
N ARG A 349 3.57 6.80 -13.21
CA ARG A 349 4.32 7.25 -14.41
C ARG A 349 5.36 6.21 -14.83
N LEU A 350 6.15 5.71 -13.88
CA LEU A 350 7.25 4.79 -14.11
C LEU A 350 6.82 3.32 -14.19
N PHE A 351 5.81 2.95 -13.41
CA PHE A 351 5.28 1.59 -13.29
C PHE A 351 3.76 1.53 -13.53
N PRO A 352 3.25 2.01 -14.68
CA PRO A 352 1.82 2.00 -14.96
C PRO A 352 1.32 0.56 -15.08
N PRO A 353 0.28 0.15 -14.33
CA PRO A 353 -0.27 -1.19 -14.44
C PRO A 353 -0.77 -1.51 -15.85
N ALA A 354 -1.40 -0.56 -16.53
CA ALA A 354 -1.85 -0.66 -17.91
C ALA A 354 -0.86 0.02 -18.87
N ALA A 355 0.28 -0.62 -19.10
CA ALA A 355 1.35 -0.11 -19.98
C ALA A 355 1.16 -0.43 -21.48
N GLY A 356 0.12 -1.19 -21.83
CA GLY A 356 -0.20 -1.52 -23.22
C GLY A 356 -0.79 -0.36 -24.03
N ASN A 357 -0.59 -0.40 -25.35
CA ASN A 357 -1.13 0.61 -26.26
C ASN A 357 -2.65 0.46 -26.40
N LEU A 358 -3.38 1.56 -26.24
CA LEU A 358 -4.84 1.57 -26.38
C LEU A 358 -5.23 1.97 -27.80
N GLN A 359 -5.15 1.05 -28.77
CA GLN A 359 -5.39 1.40 -30.18
C GLN A 359 -6.80 1.95 -30.44
N ARG A 360 -6.85 3.00 -31.26
CA ARG A 360 -8.05 3.65 -31.78
C ARG A 360 -8.01 3.76 -33.30
N VAL A 361 -9.15 3.99 -33.93
CA VAL A 361 -9.27 4.20 -35.38
C VAL A 361 -9.63 5.65 -35.65
N VAL A 362 -8.83 6.29 -36.51
CA VAL A 362 -9.12 7.65 -36.98
C VAL A 362 -10.43 7.64 -37.77
N PRO A 363 -11.43 8.46 -37.38
CA PRO A 363 -12.74 8.46 -38.02
C PRO A 363 -12.72 9.12 -39.40
N ALA A 364 -13.87 9.09 -40.08
CA ALA A 364 -14.07 9.84 -41.32
C ALA A 364 -13.71 11.32 -41.13
N GLY A 365 -13.06 11.92 -42.14
CA GLY A 365 -12.53 13.28 -42.08
C GLY A 365 -11.08 13.39 -41.58
N GLY A 366 -10.52 12.33 -40.99
CA GLY A 366 -9.14 12.31 -40.51
C GLY A 366 -8.95 12.93 -39.12
N ALA A 367 -7.68 13.05 -38.72
CA ALA A 367 -7.25 13.69 -37.48
C ALA A 367 -5.91 14.38 -37.69
N THR A 368 -5.53 15.28 -36.78
CA THR A 368 -4.21 15.92 -36.82
C THR A 368 -3.43 15.50 -35.58
N LEU A 369 -2.32 14.78 -35.77
CA LEU A 369 -1.44 14.36 -34.69
C LEU A 369 -0.08 15.04 -34.87
N ASP A 370 0.36 15.77 -33.85
CA ASP A 370 1.63 16.53 -33.86
C ASP A 370 1.78 17.42 -35.11
N GLY A 371 0.73 18.22 -35.37
CA GLY A 371 0.66 19.12 -36.54
C GLY A 371 0.53 18.43 -37.90
N ARG A 372 0.42 17.10 -37.96
CA ARG A 372 0.36 16.33 -39.22
C ARG A 372 -0.99 15.69 -39.43
N PHE A 373 -1.54 15.83 -40.63
CA PHE A 373 -2.79 15.18 -41.01
C PHE A 373 -2.62 13.65 -41.10
N VAL A 374 -3.55 12.94 -40.49
CA VAL A 374 -3.65 11.48 -40.42
C VAL A 374 -4.97 11.07 -41.07
N PRO A 375 -4.94 10.23 -42.12
CA PRO A 375 -6.13 9.87 -42.87
C PRO A 375 -7.04 8.92 -42.09
N ALA A 376 -8.34 8.97 -42.41
CA ALA A 376 -9.36 8.08 -41.87
C ALA A 376 -9.01 6.59 -42.05
N GLY A 377 -9.41 5.76 -41.08
CA GLY A 377 -9.11 4.32 -41.06
C GLY A 377 -7.71 3.96 -40.55
N THR A 378 -6.85 4.95 -40.30
CA THR A 378 -5.54 4.73 -39.66
C THR A 378 -5.72 4.29 -38.22
N THR A 379 -4.98 3.27 -37.77
CA THR A 379 -4.91 2.92 -36.35
C THR A 379 -3.90 3.83 -35.66
N VAL A 380 -4.28 4.41 -34.53
CA VAL A 380 -3.42 5.31 -33.74
C VAL A 380 -3.48 4.94 -32.27
N ALA A 381 -2.37 5.13 -31.56
CA ALA A 381 -2.32 4.99 -30.11
C ALA A 381 -1.23 5.87 -29.52
N VAL A 382 -1.41 6.31 -28.28
CA VAL A 382 -0.27 6.71 -27.47
C VAL A 382 0.42 5.44 -26.97
N ALA A 383 1.75 5.43 -26.98
CA ALA A 383 2.56 4.43 -26.30
C ALA A 383 2.83 4.92 -24.87
N PRO A 384 2.00 4.55 -23.87
CA PRO A 384 1.97 5.23 -22.58
C PRO A 384 3.30 5.16 -21.85
N TRP A 385 3.90 3.97 -21.81
CA TRP A 385 5.19 3.77 -21.14
C TRP A 385 6.32 4.54 -21.83
N ALA A 386 6.39 4.50 -23.16
CA ALA A 386 7.39 5.24 -23.92
C ALA A 386 7.23 6.76 -23.78
N ALA A 387 5.99 7.26 -23.70
CA ALA A 387 5.70 8.67 -23.46
C ALA A 387 6.17 9.13 -22.07
N SER A 388 5.94 8.31 -21.04
CA SER A 388 6.39 8.58 -19.68
C SER A 388 7.91 8.52 -19.48
N HIS A 389 8.63 7.74 -20.31
CA HIS A 389 10.08 7.57 -20.24
C HIS A 389 10.83 8.35 -21.34
N SER A 390 10.18 9.34 -21.97
CA SER A 390 10.81 10.15 -23.02
C SER A 390 11.33 11.47 -22.49
N ALA A 391 12.59 11.78 -22.83
CA ALA A 391 13.19 13.10 -22.60
C ALA A 391 12.48 14.24 -23.37
N LEU A 392 11.58 13.92 -24.32
CA LEU A 392 10.72 14.91 -24.99
C LEU A 392 9.58 15.41 -24.07
N ASN A 393 9.27 14.66 -23.01
CA ASN A 393 8.17 14.96 -22.09
C ASN A 393 8.64 15.20 -20.65
N TYR A 394 9.73 14.57 -20.21
CA TYR A 394 10.19 14.66 -18.82
C TYR A 394 11.70 14.88 -18.72
N ALA A 395 12.12 15.76 -17.81
CA ALA A 395 13.48 15.80 -17.31
C ALA A 395 13.73 14.62 -16.36
N GLU A 396 14.91 14.01 -16.46
CA GLU A 396 15.26 12.77 -15.74
C GLU A 396 14.15 11.70 -15.88
N PRO A 397 13.78 11.30 -17.11
CA PRO A 397 12.57 10.52 -17.37
C PRO A 397 12.55 9.15 -16.70
N ASP A 398 13.71 8.57 -16.38
CA ASP A 398 13.79 7.26 -15.74
C ASP A 398 13.93 7.34 -14.20
N ALA A 399 14.15 8.55 -13.64
CA ALA A 399 14.36 8.72 -12.20
C ALA A 399 13.04 8.88 -11.43
N PHE A 400 12.94 8.24 -10.26
CA PHE A 400 11.81 8.41 -9.35
C PHE A 400 11.93 9.74 -8.60
N ARG A 401 11.13 10.73 -9.03
CA ARG A 401 11.14 12.11 -8.49
C ARG A 401 9.72 12.57 -8.15
N PRO A 402 9.19 12.24 -6.96
CA PRO A 402 7.88 12.72 -6.53
C PRO A 402 7.75 14.25 -6.55
N GLU A 403 8.84 14.98 -6.32
CA GLU A 403 8.89 16.45 -6.23
C GLU A 403 8.37 17.15 -7.49
N ARG A 404 8.45 16.49 -8.64
CA ARG A 404 7.86 16.95 -9.89
C ARG A 404 6.36 17.20 -9.81
N TRP A 405 5.66 16.42 -9.00
CA TRP A 405 4.21 16.57 -8.80
C TRP A 405 3.87 17.62 -7.74
N LEU A 406 4.89 18.26 -7.15
CA LEU A 406 4.77 19.27 -6.09
C LEU A 406 5.22 20.67 -6.57
N GLY A 407 5.47 20.84 -7.88
CA GLY A 407 5.82 22.13 -8.46
C GLY A 407 7.29 22.53 -8.27
N ASP A 408 8.19 21.56 -8.08
CA ASP A 408 9.63 21.83 -7.99
C ASP A 408 10.15 22.48 -9.30
N PRO A 409 10.85 23.63 -9.24
CA PRO A 409 11.34 24.34 -10.42
C PRO A 409 12.24 23.50 -11.34
N ARG A 410 12.93 22.48 -10.81
CA ARG A 410 13.78 21.57 -11.60
C ARG A 410 13.01 20.84 -12.69
N PHE A 411 11.72 20.60 -12.47
CA PHE A 411 10.84 19.86 -13.37
C PHE A 411 9.76 20.75 -14.04
N ALA A 412 9.95 22.07 -14.03
CA ALA A 412 8.96 23.02 -14.60
C ALA A 412 8.71 22.82 -16.11
N GLY A 413 9.65 22.19 -16.82
CA GLY A 413 9.51 21.84 -18.24
C GLY A 413 8.78 20.53 -18.51
N ASP A 414 8.44 19.75 -17.47
CA ASP A 414 7.86 18.43 -17.64
C ASP A 414 6.39 18.52 -18.08
N LYS A 415 6.06 17.80 -19.15
CA LYS A 415 4.70 17.66 -19.67
C LYS A 415 3.96 16.58 -18.85
N LEU A 416 3.56 16.91 -17.62
CA LEU A 416 2.93 15.95 -16.69
C LEU A 416 1.71 15.22 -17.27
N HIS A 417 0.97 15.88 -18.18
CA HIS A 417 -0.18 15.28 -18.86
C HIS A 417 0.18 14.20 -19.89
N ALA A 418 1.46 13.97 -20.17
CA ALA A 418 1.92 12.82 -20.94
C ALA A 418 1.74 11.48 -20.19
N SER A 419 1.61 11.52 -18.85
CA SER A 419 1.28 10.34 -18.03
C SER A 419 -0.22 10.28 -17.78
N GLN A 420 -0.92 9.38 -18.48
CA GLN A 420 -2.36 9.14 -18.31
C GLN A 420 -2.63 7.65 -17.99
N PRO A 421 -2.24 7.18 -16.80
CA PRO A 421 -2.35 5.76 -16.42
C PRO A 421 -3.80 5.25 -16.39
N PHE A 422 -4.78 6.15 -16.27
CA PHE A 422 -6.21 5.86 -16.31
C PHE A 422 -6.86 6.18 -17.65
N SER A 423 -6.08 6.59 -18.66
CA SER A 423 -6.57 7.19 -19.91
C SER A 423 -7.46 8.42 -19.65
N LEU A 424 -8.06 9.00 -20.70
CA LEU A 424 -8.93 10.17 -20.60
C LEU A 424 -10.16 10.04 -21.52
N GLY A 425 -11.05 11.04 -21.45
CA GLY A 425 -12.26 11.13 -22.28
C GLY A 425 -13.33 10.07 -21.96
N PRO A 426 -14.29 9.85 -22.88
CA PRO A 426 -15.47 9.01 -22.63
C PRO A 426 -15.15 7.57 -22.24
N ARG A 427 -14.01 7.06 -22.71
CA ARG A 427 -13.55 5.67 -22.50
C ARG A 427 -12.44 5.57 -21.44
N GLY A 428 -12.17 6.63 -20.67
CA GLY A 428 -11.25 6.60 -19.53
C GLY A 428 -11.69 5.60 -18.45
N CYS A 429 -10.76 5.15 -17.60
CA CYS A 429 -11.01 4.13 -16.59
C CYS A 429 -12.23 4.48 -15.71
N ILE A 430 -13.17 3.56 -15.56
CA ILE A 430 -14.33 3.76 -14.67
C ILE A 430 -13.93 3.63 -13.19
N GLY A 431 -12.97 2.77 -12.90
CA GLY A 431 -12.49 2.48 -11.56
C GLY A 431 -11.46 3.47 -11.02
N LYS A 432 -11.14 4.57 -11.71
CA LYS A 432 -10.08 5.52 -11.30
C LYS A 432 -10.20 5.93 -9.83
N ASN A 433 -11.40 6.34 -9.40
CA ASN A 433 -11.63 6.79 -8.03
C ASN A 433 -11.51 5.62 -7.03
N LEU A 434 -12.03 4.45 -7.37
CA LEU A 434 -11.91 3.23 -6.55
C LEU A 434 -10.44 2.85 -6.36
N SER A 435 -9.64 2.84 -7.43
CA SER A 435 -8.20 2.56 -7.34
C SER A 435 -7.51 3.55 -6.42
N TYR A 436 -7.75 4.86 -6.54
CA TYR A 436 -7.15 5.83 -5.61
C TYR A 436 -7.59 5.61 -4.17
N PHE A 437 -8.83 5.17 -3.96
CA PHE A 437 -9.36 4.83 -2.64
C PHE A 437 -8.60 3.67 -2.01
N GLU A 438 -8.51 2.54 -2.71
CA GLU A 438 -7.78 1.35 -2.27
C GLU A 438 -6.30 1.66 -2.03
N MET A 439 -5.63 2.28 -3.01
CA MET A 439 -4.19 2.50 -2.97
C MET A 439 -3.79 3.42 -1.82
N ARG A 440 -4.50 4.54 -1.63
CA ARG A 440 -4.18 5.48 -0.54
C ARG A 440 -4.41 4.86 0.84
N LEU A 441 -5.50 4.11 1.03
CA LEU A 441 -5.77 3.44 2.30
C LEU A 441 -4.70 2.39 2.60
N ILE A 442 -4.44 1.48 1.65
CA ILE A 442 -3.46 0.41 1.85
C ILE A 442 -2.07 0.99 2.12
N MET A 443 -1.62 1.95 1.31
CA MET A 443 -0.29 2.57 1.45
C MET A 443 -0.14 3.31 2.79
N SER A 444 -1.16 4.08 3.19
CA SER A 444 -1.12 4.82 4.46
C SER A 444 -1.12 3.88 5.66
N HIS A 445 -1.98 2.86 5.68
CA HIS A 445 -1.99 1.85 6.75
C HIS A 445 -0.69 1.06 6.79
N LEU A 446 -0.11 0.72 5.64
CA LEU A 446 1.17 0.01 5.57
C LEU A 446 2.31 0.82 6.20
N LEU A 447 2.47 2.08 5.81
CA LEU A 447 3.49 2.98 6.37
C LEU A 447 3.26 3.32 7.84
N TRP A 448 1.99 3.41 8.25
CA TRP A 448 1.63 3.63 9.64
C TRP A 448 1.99 2.44 10.53
N ASN A 449 1.81 1.21 10.05
CA ASN A 449 1.99 0.01 10.86
C ASN A 449 3.39 -0.60 10.79
N PHE A 450 4.19 -0.30 9.76
CA PHE A 450 5.46 -0.97 9.51
C PHE A 450 6.53 0.00 8.99
N ASP A 451 7.78 -0.28 9.37
CA ASP A 451 8.96 0.11 8.59
C ASP A 451 9.24 -0.97 7.54
N LEU A 452 9.27 -0.56 6.28
CA LEU A 452 9.52 -1.42 5.13
C LEU A 452 10.95 -1.26 4.65
N GLU A 453 11.62 -2.38 4.45
CA GLU A 453 12.97 -2.42 3.89
C GLU A 453 12.99 -3.49 2.80
N LEU A 454 13.53 -3.15 1.61
CA LEU A 454 13.74 -4.17 0.58
C LEU A 454 14.64 -5.26 1.15
N ASP A 455 14.30 -6.52 0.90
CA ASP A 455 15.21 -7.58 1.28
C ASP A 455 16.49 -7.47 0.43
N GLY A 456 17.59 -7.01 1.03
CA GLY A 456 18.90 -6.94 0.36
C GLY A 456 19.42 -8.30 -0.13
N GLY A 457 18.74 -9.37 0.28
CA GLY A 457 18.91 -10.75 -0.14
C GLY A 457 18.05 -11.20 -1.32
N VAL A 458 17.41 -10.30 -2.11
CA VAL A 458 16.86 -10.74 -3.41
C VAL A 458 18.02 -11.30 -4.23
N SER A 459 18.15 -12.62 -4.18
CA SER A 459 19.12 -13.42 -4.91
C SER A 459 18.30 -14.26 -5.89
N GLY A 460 18.79 -14.38 -7.13
CA GLY A 460 18.09 -15.11 -8.18
C GLY A 460 17.32 -14.23 -9.17
N GLU A 461 16.22 -14.75 -9.71
CA GLU A 461 15.51 -14.15 -10.85
C GLU A 461 14.76 -12.85 -10.49
N SER A 462 14.10 -12.81 -9.33
CA SER A 462 13.28 -11.64 -8.98
C SER A 462 14.11 -10.35 -8.78
N ALA A 463 15.30 -10.48 -8.21
CA ALA A 463 16.22 -9.35 -7.98
C ALA A 463 16.58 -8.64 -9.28
N ARG A 464 16.90 -9.45 -10.30
CA ARG A 464 17.28 -8.98 -11.63
C ARG A 464 16.11 -8.30 -12.32
N LEU A 465 14.89 -8.82 -12.13
CA LEU A 465 13.68 -8.21 -12.68
C LEU A 465 13.34 -6.84 -12.03
N TRP A 466 13.76 -6.62 -10.79
CA TRP A 466 13.64 -5.33 -10.10
C TRP A 466 14.84 -4.41 -10.31
N ASP A 467 15.91 -4.84 -10.96
CA ASP A 467 17.00 -3.96 -11.37
C ASP A 467 16.54 -3.09 -12.54
N MET A 468 15.92 -1.95 -12.23
CA MET A 468 15.40 -1.00 -13.21
C MET A 468 16.49 -0.33 -14.05
N ASP A 469 17.77 -0.55 -13.72
CA ASP A 469 18.90 -0.12 -14.55
C ASP A 469 19.49 -1.24 -15.43
N GLY A 470 19.27 -2.49 -15.07
CA GLY A 470 19.69 -3.70 -15.78
C GLY A 470 18.53 -4.46 -16.44
N GLU A 471 18.23 -5.68 -15.97
CA GLU A 471 17.23 -6.56 -16.59
C GLU A 471 15.79 -6.03 -16.45
N GLY A 472 15.47 -5.28 -15.40
CA GLY A 472 14.17 -4.63 -15.17
C GLY A 472 13.80 -3.60 -16.24
N LYS A 473 14.77 -3.01 -16.97
CA LYS A 473 14.50 -2.20 -18.19
C LYS A 473 13.77 -2.97 -19.28
N LYS A 474 13.76 -4.31 -19.22
CA LYS A 474 13.12 -5.22 -20.17
C LYS A 474 11.89 -5.91 -19.58
N MET A 475 11.33 -5.37 -18.49
CA MET A 475 10.15 -5.90 -17.84
C MET A 475 9.01 -6.10 -18.84
N LYS A 476 8.40 -7.28 -18.85
CA LYS A 476 7.43 -7.62 -19.89
C LYS A 476 6.10 -6.89 -19.67
N VAL A 477 5.43 -6.52 -20.76
CA VAL A 477 4.09 -5.92 -20.76
C VAL A 477 3.19 -6.72 -21.69
N TYR A 478 2.18 -7.38 -21.13
CA TYR A 478 1.15 -8.11 -21.85
C TYR A 478 -0.21 -7.44 -21.63
N GLN A 479 -0.41 -6.25 -22.20
CA GLN A 479 -1.46 -5.28 -21.82
C GLN A 479 -1.25 -4.68 -20.43
N THR A 480 -1.07 -5.53 -19.44
CA THR A 480 -0.61 -5.15 -18.11
C THR A 480 0.89 -5.37 -17.96
N LEU A 481 1.52 -4.55 -17.14
CA LEU A 481 2.93 -4.69 -16.80
C LEU A 481 3.14 -5.91 -15.89
N PHE A 482 4.14 -6.73 -16.20
CA PHE A 482 4.43 -7.93 -15.45
C PHE A 482 4.97 -7.58 -14.07
N LYS A 483 4.37 -8.14 -13.03
CA LYS A 483 4.69 -7.86 -11.63
C LYS A 483 5.47 -9.04 -11.02
N PRO A 484 6.80 -8.94 -10.84
CA PRO A 484 7.59 -9.96 -10.15
C PRO A 484 7.27 -10.01 -8.64
N SER A 485 7.67 -11.09 -7.98
CA SER A 485 7.64 -11.18 -6.52
C SER A 485 8.49 -10.08 -5.88
N LEU A 486 7.99 -9.43 -4.83
CA LEU A 486 8.73 -8.37 -4.14
C LEU A 486 8.81 -8.72 -2.66
N PHE A 487 10.01 -9.05 -2.21
CA PHE A 487 10.27 -9.40 -0.82
C PHE A 487 10.70 -8.17 -0.03
N VAL A 488 10.03 -7.93 1.09
CA VAL A 488 10.35 -6.85 2.01
C VAL A 488 10.44 -7.37 3.44
N ASN A 489 11.38 -6.83 4.20
CA ASN A 489 11.42 -6.98 5.64
C ASN A 489 10.43 -5.99 6.25
N LEU A 490 9.47 -6.51 7.01
CA LEU A 490 8.49 -5.71 7.74
C LEU A 490 8.92 -5.67 9.21
N LYS A 491 9.30 -4.49 9.68
CA LYS A 491 9.52 -4.24 11.10
C LYS A 491 8.25 -3.55 11.59
N GLU A 492 7.53 -4.16 12.54
CA GLU A 492 6.38 -3.48 13.16
C GLU A 492 6.81 -2.11 13.66
N ASP A 493 5.97 -1.11 13.40
CA ASP A 493 6.23 0.27 13.80
C ASP A 493 6.54 0.32 15.29
N THR A 494 7.80 0.61 15.57
CA THR A 494 8.32 0.83 16.91
C THR A 494 8.08 2.28 17.32
N SER A 495 6.97 2.92 16.96
CA SER A 495 6.64 4.32 17.31
C SER A 495 6.63 4.66 18.81
N GLY A 496 6.88 3.69 19.70
CA GLY A 496 7.26 3.94 21.10
C GLY A 496 8.77 4.09 21.37
N LEU A 497 9.63 3.74 20.43
CA LEU A 497 11.10 3.75 20.49
C LEU A 497 11.64 4.94 19.68
N SER A 498 12.10 5.97 20.38
CA SER A 498 12.66 7.18 19.74
C SER A 498 14.18 7.16 19.81
N THR A 499 14.85 6.71 18.75
CA THR A 499 16.31 6.83 18.63
C THR A 499 16.75 8.29 18.72
N GLU A 500 16.00 9.19 18.10
CA GLU A 500 16.28 10.63 18.13
C GLU A 500 16.06 11.23 19.53
N GLY A 501 14.95 10.89 20.19
CA GLY A 501 14.68 11.33 21.57
C GLY A 501 15.75 10.84 22.55
N LEU A 502 16.28 9.61 22.35
CA LEU A 502 17.40 9.08 23.12
C LEU A 502 18.70 9.86 22.88
N ARG A 503 19.04 10.19 21.62
CA ARG A 503 20.21 11.02 21.29
C ARG A 503 20.10 12.43 21.88
N GLN A 504 18.93 13.05 21.79
CA GLN A 504 18.67 14.37 22.38
C GLN A 504 18.76 14.35 23.90
N LEU A 505 18.28 13.28 24.55
CA LEU A 505 18.45 13.10 25.99
C LEU A 505 19.92 12.91 26.36
N GLN A 506 20.67 12.09 25.61
CA GLN A 506 22.10 11.88 25.83
C GLN A 506 22.88 13.20 25.74
N ALA A 507 22.63 13.99 24.69
CA ALA A 507 23.26 15.29 24.50
C ALA A 507 22.95 16.26 25.65
N ARG A 508 21.68 16.29 26.11
CA ARG A 508 21.27 17.12 27.26
C ARG A 508 21.95 16.68 28.56
N LEU A 509 21.98 15.39 28.87
CA LEU A 509 22.64 14.87 30.08
C LEU A 509 24.14 15.19 30.10
N LEU A 510 24.80 15.05 28.94
CA LEU A 510 26.21 15.39 28.80
C LEU A 510 26.43 16.90 28.98
N SER A 511 25.57 17.73 28.39
CA SER A 511 25.61 19.20 28.55
C SER A 511 25.38 19.65 29.99
N ASP A 512 24.32 19.18 30.64
CA ASP A 512 23.90 19.60 31.99
C ASP A 512 24.93 19.21 33.06
N HIS A 513 25.79 18.23 32.78
CA HIS A 513 26.81 17.73 33.69
C HIS A 513 28.24 17.92 33.17
N ASN A 514 28.49 18.92 32.31
CA ASN A 514 29.82 19.28 31.81
C ASN A 514 30.63 18.10 31.24
N ASN A 515 29.97 17.17 30.56
CA ASN A 515 30.52 15.93 30.03
C ASN A 515 31.21 15.03 31.08
N SER A 516 30.92 15.22 32.36
CA SER A 516 31.50 14.43 33.46
C SER A 516 30.98 12.99 33.52
N PRO A 517 29.68 12.69 33.36
CA PRO A 517 29.21 11.31 33.37
C PRO A 517 29.41 10.67 32.01
N GLU A 518 29.79 9.40 32.01
CA GLU A 518 29.78 8.59 30.80
C GLU A 518 28.38 8.00 30.59
N VAL A 519 27.78 8.26 29.42
CA VAL A 519 26.38 7.90 29.14
C VAL A 519 26.30 6.94 27.95
N LEU A 520 25.73 5.76 28.17
CA LEU A 520 25.34 4.80 27.12
C LEU A 520 23.84 4.87 26.90
N VAL A 521 23.41 5.06 25.66
CA VAL A 521 22.00 4.96 25.26
C VAL A 521 21.84 3.80 24.27
N THR A 522 20.77 3.03 24.47
CA THR A 522 20.40 1.91 23.60
C THR A 522 18.92 1.99 23.29
N THR A 523 18.57 1.93 22.01
CA THR A 523 17.20 1.77 21.56
C THR A 523 16.85 0.28 21.60
N LEU A 524 15.87 -0.12 22.41
CA LEU A 524 15.42 -1.52 22.48
C LEU A 524 13.93 -1.65 22.81
N ASP A 525 13.32 -2.76 22.40
CA ASP A 525 11.99 -3.14 22.88
C ASP A 525 12.11 -3.99 24.15
N VAL A 526 11.66 -3.45 25.29
CA VAL A 526 11.69 -4.18 26.57
C VAL A 526 10.85 -5.46 26.57
N ARG A 527 9.88 -5.58 25.65
CA ARG A 527 9.09 -6.80 25.46
C ARG A 527 9.93 -7.95 24.92
N ASN A 528 11.06 -7.65 24.27
CA ASN A 528 11.99 -8.64 23.74
C ASN A 528 13.07 -8.96 24.78
N ALA A 529 13.06 -10.20 25.28
CA ALA A 529 14.04 -10.68 26.24
C ALA A 529 15.48 -10.63 25.72
N GLU A 530 15.71 -10.93 24.44
CA GLU A 530 17.05 -10.96 23.84
C GLU A 530 17.65 -9.56 23.76
N ASP A 531 16.85 -8.57 23.37
CA ASP A 531 17.28 -7.18 23.28
C ASP A 531 17.67 -6.63 24.67
N VAL A 532 16.87 -6.95 25.69
CA VAL A 532 17.16 -6.59 27.09
C VAL A 532 18.45 -7.25 27.58
N GLU A 533 18.63 -8.55 27.31
CA GLU A 533 19.84 -9.28 27.71
C GLU A 533 21.09 -8.76 26.99
N ALA A 534 20.98 -8.39 25.71
CA ALA A 534 22.05 -7.75 24.96
C ALA A 534 22.40 -6.38 25.54
N TRP A 535 21.39 -5.56 25.87
CA TRP A 535 21.56 -4.23 26.47
C TRP A 535 22.25 -4.29 27.84
N VAL A 536 21.82 -5.18 28.73
CA VAL A 536 22.45 -5.36 30.05
C VAL A 536 23.90 -5.85 29.89
N ARG A 537 24.15 -6.79 28.98
CA ARG A 537 25.51 -7.27 28.70
C ARG A 537 26.41 -6.18 28.14
N GLN A 538 25.90 -5.35 27.24
CA GLN A 538 26.61 -4.19 26.70
C GLN A 538 26.94 -3.18 27.80
N THR A 539 26.00 -2.92 28.70
CA THR A 539 26.16 -2.01 29.84
C THR A 539 27.30 -2.49 30.75
N VAL A 540 27.28 -3.76 31.16
CA VAL A 540 28.37 -4.33 32.00
C VAL A 540 29.70 -4.35 31.26
N ARG A 541 29.72 -4.67 29.96
CA ARG A 541 30.96 -4.59 29.15
C ARG A 541 31.52 -3.18 29.09
N ARG A 542 30.67 -2.16 29.01
CA ARG A 542 31.08 -0.75 28.87
C ARG A 542 31.55 -0.12 30.17
N PHE A 543 30.86 -0.41 31.28
CA PHE A 543 31.08 0.23 32.58
C PHE A 543 31.73 -0.70 33.63
N GLY A 544 31.92 -1.98 33.30
CA GLY A 544 32.57 -2.98 34.15
C GLY A 544 31.64 -3.69 35.14
N ARG A 545 30.62 -3.01 35.68
CA ARG A 545 29.67 -3.58 36.65
C ARG A 545 28.30 -2.88 36.61
N LEU A 546 27.33 -3.42 37.35
CA LEU A 546 26.02 -2.81 37.56
C LEU A 546 25.78 -2.64 39.07
N ASP A 547 25.65 -1.38 39.52
CA ASP A 547 25.47 -1.01 40.94
C ASP A 547 24.03 -0.57 41.27
N GLY A 548 23.16 -0.48 40.28
CA GLY A 548 21.76 -0.13 40.49
C GLY A 548 20.94 -0.25 39.22
N ALA A 549 19.63 -0.43 39.36
CA ALA A 549 18.73 -0.46 38.22
C ALA A 549 17.40 0.22 38.51
N ALA A 550 16.93 1.07 37.60
CA ALA A 550 15.61 1.68 37.65
C ALA A 550 14.77 1.24 36.44
N ASN A 551 13.75 0.42 36.69
CA ASN A 551 12.85 -0.13 35.68
C ASN A 551 11.59 0.73 35.59
N LEU A 552 11.61 1.74 34.71
CA LEU A 552 10.61 2.81 34.63
C LEU A 552 9.74 2.79 33.37
N ALA A 553 9.95 1.83 32.46
CA ALA A 553 9.16 1.73 31.23
C ALA A 553 7.67 1.49 31.55
N GLY A 554 6.79 2.20 30.84
CA GLY A 554 5.36 2.04 30.99
C GLY A 554 4.55 2.77 29.92
N VAL A 555 3.36 2.28 29.64
CA VAL A 555 2.37 2.85 28.72
C VAL A 555 0.98 2.82 29.34
N PHE A 556 0.15 3.79 28.97
CA PHE A 556 -1.29 3.74 29.22
C PHE A 556 -2.02 3.01 28.08
N PRO A 557 -3.11 2.29 28.37
CA PRO A 557 -4.05 1.88 27.34
C PRO A 557 -4.70 3.12 26.71
N LYS A 558 -5.02 3.04 25.42
CA LYS A 558 -5.86 4.03 24.73
C LYS A 558 -7.29 4.00 25.27
N SER A 559 -7.73 2.84 25.75
CA SER A 559 -9.04 2.67 26.41
C SER A 559 -9.12 3.26 27.82
N LEU A 560 -8.04 3.86 28.35
CA LEU A 560 -7.98 4.45 29.68
C LEU A 560 -9.20 5.35 29.94
N GLY A 561 -10.03 5.00 30.92
CA GLY A 561 -11.24 5.75 31.29
C GLY A 561 -12.43 5.58 30.35
N LEU A 562 -12.24 4.98 29.17
CA LEU A 562 -13.22 4.92 28.09
C LEU A 562 -13.98 3.58 28.02
N ALA A 563 -13.30 2.45 28.20
CA ALA A 563 -13.90 1.12 28.03
C ALA A 563 -13.84 0.26 29.30
N GLY A 564 -14.91 -0.52 29.53
CA GLY A 564 -14.97 -1.47 30.65
C GLY A 564 -14.17 -2.75 30.38
N VAL A 565 -14.03 -3.60 31.41
CA VAL A 565 -13.33 -4.89 31.28
C VAL A 565 -13.97 -5.83 30.25
N SER A 566 -15.29 -5.76 30.06
CA SER A 566 -16.03 -6.55 29.08
C SER A 566 -15.78 -6.14 27.62
N GLU A 567 -15.20 -4.96 27.41
CA GLU A 567 -14.94 -4.36 26.09
C GLU A 567 -13.42 -4.27 25.83
N GLN A 568 -12.61 -4.90 26.68
CA GLN A 568 -11.16 -4.83 26.59
C GLN A 568 -10.67 -5.46 25.28
N ASP A 569 -9.96 -4.66 24.50
CA ASP A 569 -9.26 -5.12 23.30
C ASP A 569 -8.10 -6.06 23.72
N PRO A 570 -8.05 -7.31 23.19
CA PRO A 570 -6.98 -8.26 23.48
C PRO A 570 -5.59 -7.79 23.05
N ASP A 571 -5.45 -7.11 21.91
CA ASP A 571 -4.15 -6.65 21.40
C ASP A 571 -3.63 -5.50 22.27
N GLU A 572 -4.52 -4.61 22.71
CA GLU A 572 -4.18 -3.55 23.67
C GLU A 572 -3.77 -4.14 25.03
N TRP A 573 -4.51 -5.16 25.51
CA TRP A 573 -4.18 -5.88 26.73
C TRP A 573 -2.75 -6.45 26.66
N ASP A 574 -2.45 -7.22 25.61
CA ASP A 574 -1.15 -7.84 25.41
C ASP A 574 -0.03 -6.80 25.27
N ARG A 575 -0.29 -5.68 24.60
CA ARG A 575 0.67 -4.58 24.52
C ARG A 575 0.96 -3.96 25.88
N VAL A 576 -0.07 -3.63 26.66
CA VAL A 576 0.09 -2.98 27.98
C VAL A 576 0.78 -3.92 28.96
N LEU A 577 0.36 -5.18 29.05
CA LEU A 577 1.04 -6.17 29.90
C LEU A 577 2.46 -6.44 29.41
N GLY A 578 2.64 -6.55 28.09
CA GLY A 578 3.92 -6.74 27.44
C GLY A 578 4.95 -5.70 27.87
N VAL A 579 4.60 -4.41 27.80
CA VAL A 579 5.51 -3.32 28.19
C VAL A 579 5.61 -3.20 29.72
N ASN A 580 4.48 -3.06 30.41
CA ASN A 580 4.46 -2.64 31.82
C ASN A 580 4.88 -3.74 32.79
N LEU A 581 4.60 -5.00 32.47
CA LEU A 581 4.83 -6.15 33.37
C LEU A 581 5.89 -7.09 32.81
N THR A 582 5.66 -7.65 31.62
CA THR A 582 6.58 -8.63 31.03
C THR A 582 7.94 -8.00 30.72
N GLY A 583 7.98 -6.80 30.16
CA GLY A 583 9.23 -6.09 29.88
C GLY A 583 9.99 -5.68 31.14
N LEU A 584 9.27 -5.30 32.19
CA LEU A 584 9.88 -5.07 33.51
C LEU A 584 10.47 -6.35 34.10
N MET A 585 9.78 -7.49 33.96
CA MET A 585 10.30 -8.79 34.36
C MET A 585 11.56 -9.15 33.57
N HIS A 586 11.60 -8.92 32.26
CA HIS A 586 12.81 -9.13 31.45
C HIS A 586 13.99 -8.31 31.97
N CYS A 587 13.76 -7.01 32.23
CA CYS A 587 14.79 -6.12 32.77
C CYS A 587 15.30 -6.61 34.13
N MET A 588 14.38 -6.84 35.08
CA MET A 588 14.72 -7.31 36.42
C MET A 588 15.48 -8.64 36.39
N ARG A 589 15.03 -9.61 35.59
CA ARG A 589 15.69 -10.91 35.44
C ARG A 589 17.12 -10.77 34.92
N ALA A 590 17.33 -9.96 33.88
CA ALA A 590 18.66 -9.75 33.30
C ALA A 590 19.59 -8.99 34.26
N GLN A 591 19.07 -7.98 34.95
CA GLN A 591 19.83 -7.14 35.89
C GLN A 591 20.24 -7.94 37.14
N LEU A 592 19.33 -8.68 37.78
CA LEU A 592 19.62 -9.42 39.01
C LEU A 592 20.71 -10.48 38.84
N ARG A 593 20.90 -11.01 37.62
CA ARG A 593 21.99 -11.94 37.30
C ARG A 593 23.39 -11.31 37.34
N VAL A 594 23.49 -9.99 37.16
CA VAL A 594 24.77 -9.28 37.03
C VAL A 594 24.95 -8.12 38.02
N LEU A 595 23.90 -7.74 38.74
CA LEU A 595 23.93 -6.68 39.76
C LEU A 595 24.88 -7.09 40.89
N SER A 596 25.76 -6.19 41.31
CA SER A 596 26.68 -6.42 42.43
C SER A 596 25.89 -6.51 43.75
N ASP A 597 26.40 -7.27 44.71
CA ASP A 597 25.77 -7.42 46.04
C ASP A 597 25.67 -6.09 46.80
N ASN A 598 24.76 -6.00 47.77
CA ASN A 598 24.45 -4.81 48.58
C ASN A 598 23.88 -3.59 47.82
N ASN A 599 23.42 -3.77 46.58
CA ASN A 599 22.86 -2.69 45.74
C ASN A 599 21.33 -2.73 45.65
N SER A 600 20.73 -1.91 44.77
CA SER A 600 19.26 -1.83 44.69
C SER A 600 18.67 -1.80 43.27
N VAL A 601 17.47 -2.35 43.16
CA VAL A 601 16.58 -2.26 42.00
C VAL A 601 15.32 -1.49 42.41
N VAL A 602 14.94 -0.50 41.60
CA VAL A 602 13.71 0.27 41.76
C VAL A 602 12.80 0.02 40.56
N THR A 603 11.52 -0.24 40.81
CA THR A 603 10.51 -0.50 39.78
C THR A 603 9.41 0.56 39.81
N ALA A 604 8.83 0.89 38.65
CA ALA A 604 7.70 1.82 38.56
C ALA A 604 6.36 1.07 38.52
N SER A 605 5.64 1.08 39.64
CA SER A 605 4.22 0.71 39.66
C SER A 605 3.33 1.94 39.45
N SER A 606 2.26 2.07 40.22
CA SER A 606 1.34 3.20 40.27
C SER A 606 0.47 3.03 41.52
N ILE A 607 -0.22 4.08 41.96
CA ILE A 607 -1.35 3.92 42.87
C ILE A 607 -2.42 2.92 42.34
N ALA A 608 -2.54 2.76 41.02
CA ALA A 608 -3.37 1.74 40.39
C ALA A 608 -2.83 0.31 40.55
N GLY A 609 -1.61 0.14 41.07
CA GLY A 609 -1.04 -1.16 41.41
C GLY A 609 -1.52 -1.70 42.75
N SER A 610 -2.23 -0.89 43.53
CA SER A 610 -2.77 -1.28 44.84
C SER A 610 -4.18 -0.72 45.09
N THR A 611 -4.81 -0.17 44.05
CA THR A 611 -6.22 0.24 44.05
C THR A 611 -6.85 -0.14 42.72
N GLY A 612 -8.12 -0.57 42.74
CA GLY A 612 -8.89 -0.79 41.53
C GLY A 612 -9.27 0.54 40.85
N ARG A 613 -9.15 0.61 39.53
CA ARG A 613 -9.57 1.77 38.73
C ARG A 613 -10.59 1.36 37.68
N ARG A 614 -11.76 2.00 37.70
CA ARG A 614 -12.81 1.80 36.68
C ARG A 614 -12.25 2.13 35.29
N ASN A 615 -12.66 1.35 34.29
CA ASN A 615 -12.29 1.52 32.88
C ASN A 615 -10.77 1.55 32.63
N ASN A 616 -10.01 0.73 33.35
CA ASN A 616 -8.54 0.72 33.26
C ASN A 616 -7.95 -0.66 33.52
N ALA A 617 -8.56 -1.71 32.96
CA ALA A 617 -8.31 -3.10 33.34
C ALA A 617 -6.85 -3.53 33.08
N SER A 618 -6.36 -3.39 31.85
CA SER A 618 -5.00 -3.79 31.45
C SER A 618 -3.91 -3.07 32.25
N TYR A 619 -4.03 -1.76 32.44
CA TYR A 619 -3.07 -0.98 33.22
C TYR A 619 -3.08 -1.40 34.70
N THR A 620 -4.27 -1.48 35.32
CA THR A 620 -4.43 -1.85 36.74
C THR A 620 -3.85 -3.24 36.99
N ALA A 621 -4.17 -4.22 36.13
CA ALA A 621 -3.63 -5.57 36.20
C ALA A 621 -2.10 -5.57 36.08
N SER A 622 -1.55 -4.85 35.09
CA SER A 622 -0.10 -4.77 34.89
C SER A 622 0.62 -4.19 36.13
N LYS A 623 0.09 -3.14 36.74
CA LYS A 623 0.72 -2.47 37.89
C LYS A 623 0.59 -3.26 39.19
N HIS A 624 -0.49 -4.02 39.38
CA HIS A 624 -0.57 -5.00 40.48
C HIS A 624 0.47 -6.10 40.31
N GLY A 625 0.64 -6.61 39.09
CA GLY A 625 1.68 -7.59 38.75
C GLY A 625 3.09 -7.08 39.10
N VAL A 626 3.39 -5.80 38.84
CA VAL A 626 4.68 -5.20 39.21
C VAL A 626 4.92 -5.23 40.72
N LEU A 627 3.91 -4.96 41.55
CA LEU A 627 4.07 -5.04 43.01
C LEU A 627 4.31 -6.47 43.49
N GLY A 628 3.58 -7.44 42.92
CA GLY A 628 3.79 -8.86 43.19
C GLY A 628 5.23 -9.28 42.87
N LEU A 629 5.70 -8.94 41.67
CA LEU A 629 7.04 -9.29 41.21
C LEU A 629 8.15 -8.62 42.06
N THR A 630 7.97 -7.35 42.40
CA THR A 630 8.91 -6.60 43.26
C THR A 630 9.10 -7.28 44.61
N ARG A 631 7.99 -7.67 45.27
CA ARG A 631 8.02 -8.35 46.58
C ARG A 631 8.64 -9.75 46.49
N THR A 632 8.36 -10.48 45.42
CA THR A 632 8.96 -11.80 45.17
C THR A 632 10.47 -11.67 45.01
N ALA A 633 10.93 -10.80 44.11
CA ALA A 633 12.35 -10.58 43.87
C ALA A 633 13.09 -10.14 45.14
N ALA A 634 12.52 -9.22 45.93
CA ALA A 634 13.11 -8.78 47.20
C ALA A 634 13.40 -9.94 48.16
N LYS A 635 12.50 -10.93 48.24
CA LYS A 635 12.70 -12.13 49.07
C LYS A 635 13.78 -13.06 48.52
N GLU A 636 13.88 -13.17 47.20
CA GLU A 636 14.84 -14.05 46.53
C GLU A 636 16.28 -13.54 46.61
N VAL A 637 16.49 -12.22 46.50
CA VAL A 637 17.85 -11.64 46.43
C VAL A 637 18.33 -10.97 47.71
N GLY A 638 17.50 -10.93 48.76
CA GLY A 638 17.83 -10.28 50.02
C GLY A 638 19.10 -10.83 50.71
N ALA A 639 19.40 -12.13 50.56
CA ALA A 639 20.63 -12.73 51.11
C ALA A 639 21.91 -12.16 50.49
N ARG A 640 21.80 -11.56 49.29
CA ARG A 640 22.89 -10.84 48.60
C ARG A 640 22.97 -9.37 49.00
N GLY A 641 22.18 -8.94 49.98
CA GLY A 641 22.00 -7.52 50.33
C GLY A 641 21.30 -6.69 49.26
N ILE A 642 20.76 -7.31 48.20
CA ILE A 642 20.09 -6.57 47.12
C ILE A 642 18.68 -6.18 47.56
N ARG A 643 18.36 -4.89 47.41
CA ARG A 643 17.07 -4.31 47.80
C ARG A 643 16.20 -4.09 46.58
N VAL A 644 14.96 -4.55 46.58
CA VAL A 644 14.04 -4.39 45.44
C VAL A 644 12.79 -3.66 45.90
N ASN A 645 12.56 -2.43 45.43
CA ASN A 645 11.46 -1.57 45.87
C ASN A 645 10.66 -1.03 44.68
N ALA A 646 9.37 -0.77 44.88
CA ALA A 646 8.49 -0.15 43.90
C ALA A 646 8.14 1.27 44.33
N VAL A 647 8.17 2.21 43.38
CA VAL A 647 7.52 3.51 43.53
C VAL A 647 6.10 3.44 42.97
N CYS A 648 5.15 4.06 43.67
CA CYS A 648 3.73 4.07 43.34
C CYS A 648 3.24 5.52 43.14
N PRO A 649 3.50 6.14 41.97
CA PRO A 649 3.11 7.52 41.74
C PRO A 649 1.60 7.71 41.56
N GLY A 650 1.11 8.86 42.03
CA GLY A 650 -0.21 9.39 41.72
C GLY A 650 -0.22 10.20 40.42
N ARG A 651 -0.90 11.36 40.39
CA ARG A 651 -0.83 12.28 39.24
C ARG A 651 0.50 13.02 39.25
N ILE A 652 1.33 12.76 38.23
CA ILE A 652 2.63 13.43 38.04
C ILE A 652 2.63 14.12 36.68
N VAL A 653 3.01 15.41 36.65
CA VAL A 653 3.04 16.25 35.44
C VAL A 653 4.12 15.77 34.48
N THR A 654 3.77 14.82 33.62
CA THR A 654 4.65 14.18 32.63
C THR A 654 3.99 14.23 31.26
N PRO A 655 4.77 14.09 30.16
CA PRO A 655 4.19 13.88 28.83
C PRO A 655 3.19 12.72 28.78
N MET A 656 3.42 11.67 29.58
CA MET A 656 2.51 10.53 29.70
C MET A 656 1.16 10.92 30.30
N LEU A 657 1.13 11.77 31.34
CA LEU A 657 -0.11 12.30 31.90
C LEU A 657 -0.85 13.19 30.89
N HIS A 658 -0.14 14.10 30.22
CA HIS A 658 -0.75 14.95 29.20
C HIS A 658 -1.34 14.13 28.05
N SER A 659 -0.64 13.09 27.59
CA SER A 659 -1.14 12.18 26.56
C SER A 659 -2.40 11.45 26.99
N ALA A 660 -2.50 11.05 28.27
CA ALA A 660 -3.72 10.46 28.82
C ALA A 660 -4.88 11.46 28.89
N GLU A 661 -4.62 12.69 29.33
CA GLU A 661 -5.61 13.78 29.38
C GLU A 661 -6.13 14.14 27.98
N ASP A 662 -5.24 14.24 27.01
CA ASP A 662 -5.59 14.55 25.62
C ASP A 662 -6.42 13.42 24.98
N GLY A 663 -6.08 12.15 25.27
CA GLY A 663 -6.87 10.99 24.83
C GLY A 663 -8.27 10.93 25.44
N LEU A 664 -8.44 11.45 26.66
CA LEU A 664 -9.72 11.58 27.33
C LEU A 664 -10.50 12.85 26.93
N GLY A 665 -9.89 13.75 26.15
CA GLY A 665 -10.46 15.05 25.82
C GLY A 665 -10.70 15.94 27.05
N THR A 666 -10.04 15.67 28.18
CA THR A 666 -10.26 16.35 29.45
C THR A 666 -8.93 16.64 30.14
N ARG A 667 -8.69 17.92 30.44
CA ARG A 667 -7.54 18.36 31.24
C ARG A 667 -8.04 18.79 32.59
N VAL A 668 -7.68 18.02 33.62
CA VAL A 668 -8.16 18.24 34.99
C VAL A 668 -7.06 18.96 35.77
N ARG A 669 -7.44 19.98 36.52
CA ARG A 669 -6.55 20.86 37.27
C ARG A 669 -7.01 20.99 38.72
N PRO A 670 -6.11 21.30 39.66
CA PRO A 670 -6.50 21.52 41.05
C PRO A 670 -7.62 22.56 41.18
N GLY A 671 -8.71 22.18 41.85
CA GLY A 671 -9.89 23.03 42.01
C GLY A 671 -11.04 22.70 41.05
N ASP A 672 -10.80 21.91 39.99
CA ASP A 672 -11.88 21.42 39.13
C ASP A 672 -12.79 20.44 39.89
N PRO A 673 -14.11 20.40 39.62
CA PRO A 673 -15.04 19.45 40.26
C PRO A 673 -14.67 17.97 40.02
N THR A 674 -13.94 17.70 38.94
CA THR A 674 -13.48 16.36 38.56
C THR A 674 -12.05 16.08 39.00
N TYR A 675 -11.38 17.04 39.67
CA TYR A 675 -10.05 16.84 40.22
C TYR A 675 -10.08 15.80 41.33
N PRO A 676 -9.19 14.79 41.30
CA PRO A 676 -9.18 13.79 42.35
C PRO A 676 -8.83 14.40 43.70
N ASP A 677 -9.40 13.82 44.76
CA ASP A 677 -9.12 14.24 46.13
C ASP A 677 -7.68 13.89 46.54
N ILE A 678 -6.76 14.80 46.23
CA ILE A 678 -5.35 14.73 46.57
C ILE A 678 -5.14 15.68 47.74
N ALA A 679 -4.69 15.18 48.90
CA ALA A 679 -4.55 15.97 50.12
C ALA A 679 -3.68 17.23 49.94
N LEU A 680 -2.60 17.14 49.15
CA LEU A 680 -1.73 18.29 48.84
C LEU A 680 -2.30 19.28 47.81
N ARG A 681 -3.47 18.99 47.23
CA ARG A 681 -4.20 19.84 46.27
C ARG A 681 -3.35 20.32 45.08
N ARG A 682 -2.43 19.48 44.61
CA ARG A 682 -1.63 19.71 43.41
C ARG A 682 -1.17 18.40 42.77
N ASP A 683 -0.84 18.45 41.49
CA ASP A 683 -0.13 17.36 40.83
C ASP A 683 1.34 17.33 41.30
N GLY A 684 1.91 16.12 41.36
CA GLY A 684 3.33 15.92 41.63
C GLY A 684 4.22 16.27 40.44
N GLN A 685 5.48 16.59 40.70
CA GLN A 685 6.47 16.92 39.68
C GLN A 685 7.40 15.73 39.39
N PRO A 686 7.86 15.53 38.15
CA PRO A 686 8.77 14.42 37.80
C PRO A 686 10.02 14.35 38.68
N ARG A 687 10.54 15.53 39.07
CA ARG A 687 11.72 15.65 39.94
C ARG A 687 11.49 15.07 41.34
N GLU A 688 10.26 15.08 41.84
CA GLU A 688 9.92 14.51 43.15
C GLU A 688 10.02 12.98 43.11
N VAL A 689 9.52 12.36 42.02
CA VAL A 689 9.66 10.91 41.78
C VAL A 689 11.13 10.53 41.58
N ALA A 690 11.87 11.30 40.78
CA ALA A 690 13.29 11.03 40.53
C ALA A 690 14.14 11.06 41.81
N ARG A 691 13.84 11.98 42.75
CA ARG A 691 14.51 12.03 44.06
C ARG A 691 14.23 10.79 44.91
N LEU A 692 12.99 10.30 44.90
CA LEU A 692 12.64 9.06 45.61
C LEU A 692 13.37 7.86 44.98
N VAL A 693 13.43 7.77 43.65
CA VAL A 693 14.18 6.71 42.96
C VAL A 693 15.66 6.77 43.34
N ALA A 694 16.28 7.95 43.35
CA ALA A 694 17.67 8.12 43.75
C ALA A 694 17.92 7.70 45.22
N PHE A 695 17.05 8.10 46.15
CA PHE A 695 17.10 7.66 47.54
C PHE A 695 17.03 6.13 47.66
N LEU A 696 16.11 5.50 46.94
CA LEU A 696 15.93 4.04 46.97
C LEU A 696 17.11 3.28 46.34
N LEU A 697 17.78 3.87 45.35
CA LEU A 697 19.01 3.30 44.79
C LEU A 697 20.22 3.46 45.72
N SER A 698 20.24 4.49 46.57
CA SER A 698 21.35 4.78 47.47
C SER A 698 21.36 3.94 48.76
N ASP A 699 22.45 4.00 49.52
CA ASP A 699 22.61 3.34 50.81
C ASP A 699 21.75 3.96 51.94
N GLU A 700 21.19 5.17 51.72
CA GLU A 700 20.29 5.82 52.68
C GLU A 700 19.00 5.01 52.91
N SER A 701 18.67 4.08 52.00
CA SER A 701 17.54 3.17 52.10
C SER A 701 17.96 1.72 52.37
N SER A 702 19.13 1.51 52.99
CA SER A 702 19.75 0.20 53.27
C SER A 702 18.86 -0.82 54.01
N TYR A 703 17.82 -0.39 54.72
CA TYR A 703 16.86 -1.27 55.41
C TYR A 703 15.46 -1.28 54.78
N ILE A 704 15.32 -0.83 53.53
CA ILE A 704 14.05 -0.80 52.80
C ILE A 704 14.13 -1.79 51.64
N SER A 705 13.35 -2.87 51.69
CA SER A 705 13.24 -3.85 50.60
C SER A 705 11.83 -4.44 50.54
N GLY A 706 11.33 -4.71 49.33
CA GLY A 706 9.98 -5.21 49.08
C GLY A 706 8.87 -4.16 49.26
N ALA A 707 9.23 -2.89 49.43
CA ALA A 707 8.28 -1.82 49.73
C ALA A 707 7.58 -1.29 48.47
N ASP A 708 6.29 -0.95 48.60
CA ASP A 708 5.49 -0.22 47.61
C ASP A 708 5.23 1.21 48.08
N ILE A 709 6.15 2.12 47.77
CA ILE A 709 6.19 3.46 48.34
C ILE A 709 5.34 4.41 47.51
N SER A 710 4.22 4.87 48.10
CA SER A 710 3.35 5.89 47.52
C SER A 710 4.04 7.23 47.37
N ILE A 711 3.93 7.83 46.18
CA ILE A 711 4.29 9.23 45.93
C ILE A 711 3.13 9.90 45.17
N ASP A 712 2.04 10.12 45.89
CA ASP A 712 0.74 10.48 45.31
C ASP A 712 0.09 11.72 45.93
N GLY A 713 0.81 12.45 46.79
CA GLY A 713 0.31 13.65 47.44
C GLY A 713 -0.85 13.40 48.41
N GLY A 714 -1.00 12.18 48.92
CA GLY A 714 -2.10 11.79 49.79
C GLY A 714 -3.38 11.44 49.02
N TRP A 715 -3.27 10.96 47.79
CA TRP A 715 -4.44 10.51 47.04
C TRP A 715 -5.05 9.21 47.60
N ARG A 716 -4.25 8.42 48.33
CA ARG A 716 -4.68 7.13 48.87
C ARG A 716 -4.75 7.06 50.39
N CYS A 717 -4.51 8.17 51.09
CA CYS A 717 -4.50 8.17 52.56
C CYS A 717 -5.90 8.15 53.15
#